data_AF-A0A1H4HC85-F1
#
_entry.id   AF-A0A1H4HC85-F1
#
_cell.length_a   1.000
_cell.length_b   1.000
_cell.length_c   1.000
_cell.angle_alpha   90.00
_cell.angle_beta   90.00
_cell.angle_gamma   90.00
#
_symmetry.space_group_name_H-M   'P 1'
#
loop_
_entity.id
_entity.type
_entity.pdbx_description
1 polymer ?
#
loop_
_entity_poly.entity_id
_entity_poly.type
_entity_poly.pdbx_seq_one_letter_code
_entity_poly.pdbx_strand_id
1 'polypeptide(L)'
;MAEDLENQENDKIIKIDIDEQMKSAYIDYSMSVIVSRALPDVRDGLKPVHRRVLYGMLDLGLANNKPYKKSARIVGEVLGKYHPHGDSSVYMTMVRMAQPWSLRYLLVDGQGNFGSVDGDSPAAMRYTEARFQKIAEDMLADINKDTVDFQLNFDDSLQEPTVLPSKVPNLLINGASGIAVGMATNMPPHNITEVINATIAYIENNEITIPELMKFVKGPDFPTGALIYGYNGVQEAFETGRGRIVMRAKAEIEAVKDREVIIVTEIPYQVNKAMMIERTAELIGEKKIEGISNIKDESNKDGIRIVYEIKRDANASIVLNNLFKQTALQTSFSVNNIALVNGRPQMLNLKDLIRHFVDHRHDVIVRRTKFELNEAQKRAHILEGLLIALDHLDEVIKLIRGSNTPDEARLGLMEQFGLSDIQSRAILDMTLRRLTGLERDKIKDEYNELMKTIEYLNSILADEGLRMQIIKDELAEMMEKYGDERRTQIVHSAEDMSMEDFIEDEEVVITISHEGYIKRTPATEYRTQARGGKGSKGSDSRNEDFIEHLLIASNHNYMLFFTETGRCFWLRVYEIPEGSRLSKGRAIQNIINIPKEEKIKAYIKVKNLKDQEYLENNYIIMCTKKGTIKKTSLEAYSRPRVNGINAININEGDQLLEASLTSGSSEIVMALRSGRAIRFNESTVRPMGRTATGVRGVTLAHDKDEVVGMIAVDDASATVMVVSEKGYGKRTDIEDYRVTNRGGKGVKTITITEKTGDLIAIKSVTDNDDLMIINKSGIVIRIVLSHLRVIGRATQGVRLINLKGNDAIASVAKIEHEDDEEEVSEDVLITDQADVLPEEGAVTEGEDAAVEEEEEDEEEDDTTEDEEAGDEEK
;
A
#
# COMPACT_ATOMS: atom_id res chain seq x y z
N MET A 1 46.12 72.04 -41.85
CA MET A 1 46.95 70.93 -41.33
C MET A 1 46.45 70.62 -39.95
N ALA A 2 46.15 69.35 -39.72
CA ALA A 2 45.88 68.69 -38.43
C ALA A 2 44.74 69.28 -37.59
N GLU A 3 43.50 68.82 -37.82
CA GLU A 3 42.53 68.50 -36.75
C GLU A 3 41.20 67.89 -37.28
N ASP A 4 40.90 67.96 -38.59
CA ASP A 4 39.64 67.45 -39.15
C ASP A 4 39.70 66.02 -39.75
N LEU A 5 40.54 65.12 -39.19
CA LEU A 5 40.70 63.75 -39.72
C LEU A 5 40.65 62.63 -38.67
N GLU A 6 40.16 62.86 -37.45
CA GLU A 6 40.27 61.87 -36.37
C GLU A 6 38.95 61.32 -35.79
N ASN A 7 37.79 61.51 -36.42
CA ASN A 7 36.54 60.90 -35.90
C ASN A 7 35.65 60.28 -36.98
N GLN A 8 36.26 59.59 -37.95
CA GLN A 8 35.61 58.49 -38.65
C GLN A 8 36.29 57.20 -38.20
N GLU A 9 35.73 56.57 -37.16
CA GLU A 9 35.84 55.15 -36.78
C GLU A 9 35.58 55.00 -35.27
N ASN A 10 34.31 55.01 -34.88
CA ASN A 10 33.88 54.26 -33.72
C ASN A 10 32.60 53.55 -34.13
N ASP A 11 32.76 52.28 -34.49
CA ASP A 11 31.69 51.30 -34.61
C ASP A 11 30.65 51.50 -33.50
N LYS A 12 29.38 51.29 -33.82
CA LYS A 12 28.25 51.41 -32.89
C LYS A 12 28.39 50.42 -31.72
N ILE A 13 29.19 50.75 -30.71
CA ILE A 13 29.32 49.98 -29.47
C ILE A 13 28.04 50.22 -28.67
N ILE A 14 27.12 49.25 -28.73
CA ILE A 14 25.93 49.22 -27.88
C ILE A 14 26.38 48.76 -26.49
N LYS A 15 26.31 49.66 -25.51
CA LYS A 15 26.55 49.31 -24.10
C LYS A 15 25.34 48.51 -23.62
N ILE A 16 25.58 47.27 -23.19
CA ILE A 16 24.55 46.37 -22.64
C ILE A 16 24.74 46.32 -21.13
N ASP A 17 23.65 46.46 -20.39
CA ASP A 17 23.63 46.29 -18.93
C ASP A 17 23.87 44.82 -18.57
N ILE A 18 24.79 44.57 -17.63
CA ILE A 18 25.18 43.20 -17.28
C ILE A 18 24.06 42.42 -16.60
N ASP A 19 23.25 43.08 -15.77
CA ASP A 19 22.15 42.42 -15.05
C ASP A 19 21.03 42.04 -16.03
N GLU A 20 20.74 42.92 -17.00
CA GLU A 20 19.78 42.64 -18.07
C GLU A 20 20.27 41.51 -18.99
N GLN A 21 21.53 41.56 -19.42
CA GLN A 21 22.11 40.53 -20.30
C GLN A 21 22.17 39.17 -19.63
N MET A 22 22.58 39.11 -18.35
CA MET A 22 22.62 37.87 -17.60
C MET A 22 21.24 37.26 -17.42
N LYS A 23 20.22 38.08 -17.12
CA LYS A 23 18.83 37.61 -17.03
C LYS A 23 18.31 37.08 -18.37
N SER A 24 18.46 37.85 -19.45
CA SER A 24 17.98 37.44 -20.78
C SER A 24 18.64 36.15 -21.24
N ALA A 25 19.98 36.11 -21.23
CA ALA A 25 20.72 34.95 -21.71
C ALA A 25 20.46 33.69 -20.86
N TYR A 26 20.30 33.86 -19.54
CA TYR A 26 19.95 32.74 -18.65
C TYR A 26 18.53 32.23 -18.90
N ILE A 27 17.55 33.13 -19.11
CA ILE A 27 16.17 32.75 -19.43
C ILE A 27 16.11 32.03 -20.78
N ASP A 28 16.76 32.55 -21.81
CA ASP A 28 16.77 31.95 -23.15
C ASP A 28 17.37 30.54 -23.13
N TYR A 29 18.52 30.37 -22.46
CA TYR A 29 19.12 29.05 -22.26
C TYR A 29 18.19 28.12 -21.46
N SER A 30 17.59 28.61 -20.37
CA SER A 30 16.70 27.82 -19.53
C SER A 30 15.46 27.34 -20.29
N MET A 31 14.81 28.23 -21.04
CA MET A 31 13.65 27.88 -21.87
C MET A 31 14.01 26.87 -22.96
N SER A 32 15.13 27.07 -23.65
CA SER A 32 15.62 26.14 -24.67
C SER A 32 15.85 24.73 -24.09
N VAL A 33 16.46 24.65 -22.90
CA VAL A 33 16.70 23.36 -22.23
C VAL A 33 15.39 22.70 -21.77
N ILE A 34 14.44 23.47 -21.24
CA ILE A 34 13.15 22.95 -20.75
C ILE A 34 12.31 22.42 -21.92
N VAL A 35 12.11 23.23 -22.96
CA VAL A 35 11.14 22.94 -24.04
C VAL A 35 11.73 22.04 -25.12
N SER A 36 13.01 22.21 -25.45
CA SER A 36 13.61 21.60 -26.65
C SER A 36 14.72 20.58 -26.34
N ARG A 37 14.90 20.16 -25.08
CA ARG A 37 15.95 19.19 -24.72
C ARG A 37 15.55 18.18 -23.64
N ALA A 38 15.18 18.65 -22.46
CA ALA A 38 15.20 17.83 -21.26
C ALA A 38 13.90 17.09 -20.96
N LEU A 39 12.75 17.70 -21.24
CA LEU A 39 11.43 17.15 -20.93
C LEU A 39 10.79 16.49 -22.16
N PRO A 40 10.02 15.41 -21.99
CA PRO A 40 9.23 14.82 -23.06
C PRO A 40 7.95 15.64 -23.34
N ASP A 41 7.43 15.53 -24.56
CA ASP A 41 6.06 15.96 -24.87
C ASP A 41 5.05 14.95 -24.33
N VAL A 42 3.94 15.40 -23.75
CA VAL A 42 2.92 14.52 -23.15
C VAL A 42 2.28 13.57 -24.18
N ARG A 43 2.21 14.00 -25.44
CA ARG A 43 1.43 13.36 -26.50
C ARG A 43 2.07 12.09 -27.05
N ASP A 44 3.39 12.11 -27.27
CA ASP A 44 4.17 10.96 -27.80
C ASP A 44 5.21 10.42 -26.80
N GLY A 45 5.42 11.11 -25.68
CA GLY A 45 6.39 10.72 -24.66
C GLY A 45 7.85 10.88 -25.06
N LEU A 46 8.15 11.58 -26.16
CA LEU A 46 9.49 11.69 -26.70
C LEU A 46 10.10 13.07 -26.45
N LYS A 47 11.41 13.06 -26.16
CA LYS A 47 12.24 14.26 -26.27
C LYS A 47 12.63 14.50 -27.73
N PRO A 48 13.03 15.73 -28.11
CA PRO A 48 13.38 16.04 -29.49
C PRO A 48 14.45 15.12 -30.10
N VAL A 49 15.48 14.73 -29.35
CA VAL A 49 16.51 13.81 -29.86
C VAL A 49 15.95 12.43 -30.23
N HIS A 50 15.02 11.87 -29.44
CA HIS A 50 14.40 10.58 -29.74
C HIS A 50 13.52 10.70 -31.00
N ARG A 51 12.69 11.75 -31.07
CA ARG A 51 11.81 12.01 -32.22
C ARG A 51 12.59 12.16 -33.51
N ARG A 52 13.69 12.92 -33.50
CA ARG A 52 14.58 13.13 -34.64
C ARG A 52 15.31 11.85 -35.06
N VAL A 53 15.72 11.02 -34.10
CA VAL A 53 16.31 9.70 -34.42
C VAL A 53 15.30 8.82 -35.13
N LEU A 54 14.08 8.68 -34.60
CA LEU A 54 13.04 7.87 -35.22
C LEU A 54 12.63 8.43 -36.59
N TYR A 55 12.47 9.75 -36.72
CA TYR A 55 12.15 10.36 -38.01
C TYR A 55 13.27 10.21 -39.05
N GLY A 56 14.53 10.40 -38.65
CA GLY A 56 15.68 10.15 -39.54
C GLY A 56 15.82 8.67 -39.95
N MET A 57 15.43 7.73 -39.08
CA MET A 57 15.34 6.31 -39.42
C MET A 57 14.23 6.02 -40.43
N LEU A 58 13.11 6.75 -40.36
CA LEU A 58 12.00 6.65 -41.31
C LEU A 58 12.42 7.11 -42.71
N ASP A 59 13.11 8.26 -42.80
CA ASP A 59 13.65 8.78 -44.05
C ASP A 59 14.62 7.82 -44.75
N LEU A 60 15.39 7.07 -43.96
CA LEU A 60 16.31 6.05 -44.46
C LEU A 60 15.61 4.74 -44.86
N GLY A 61 14.30 4.61 -44.63
CA GLY A 61 13.51 3.43 -44.98
C GLY A 61 13.84 2.19 -44.14
N LEU A 62 14.11 2.36 -42.84
CA LEU A 62 14.62 1.30 -41.94
C LEU A 62 13.53 0.44 -41.29
N ALA A 63 12.48 0.10 -42.04
CA ALA A 63 11.42 -0.78 -41.55
C ALA A 63 12.00 -2.11 -41.01
N ASN A 64 11.31 -2.70 -40.04
CA ASN A 64 11.65 -3.94 -39.35
C ASN A 64 11.82 -5.12 -40.30
N ASN A 65 11.13 -5.13 -41.44
CA ASN A 65 11.29 -6.16 -42.47
C ASN A 65 12.46 -5.92 -43.45
N LYS A 66 13.22 -4.83 -43.28
CA LYS A 66 14.41 -4.50 -44.08
C LYS A 66 15.70 -4.95 -43.37
N PRO A 67 16.81 -5.11 -44.13
CA PRO A 67 18.12 -5.36 -43.54
C PRO A 67 18.56 -4.20 -42.65
N TYR A 68 19.31 -4.53 -41.59
CA TYR A 68 19.95 -3.54 -40.74
C TYR A 68 20.87 -2.59 -41.53
N LYS A 69 21.05 -1.37 -41.01
CA LYS A 69 22.02 -0.40 -41.54
C LYS A 69 22.99 0.01 -40.45
N LYS A 70 24.22 0.32 -40.85
CA LYS A 70 25.27 0.82 -39.95
C LYS A 70 24.78 2.01 -39.13
N SER A 71 24.96 1.93 -37.82
CA SER A 71 24.57 3.00 -36.88
C SER A 71 25.18 4.35 -37.25
N ALA A 72 26.43 4.36 -37.73
CA ALA A 72 27.11 5.58 -38.19
C ALA A 72 26.35 6.31 -39.32
N ARG A 73 25.67 5.58 -40.21
CA ARG A 73 24.87 6.19 -41.28
C ARG A 73 23.62 6.87 -40.72
N ILE A 74 22.95 6.21 -39.77
CA ILE A 74 21.74 6.74 -39.11
C ILE A 74 22.10 8.01 -38.33
N VAL A 75 23.18 7.96 -37.55
CA VAL A 75 23.68 9.12 -36.80
C VAL A 75 24.04 10.26 -37.75
N GLY A 76 24.76 10.00 -38.84
CA GLY A 76 25.10 11.01 -39.83
C GLY A 76 23.89 11.69 -40.47
N GLU A 77 22.85 10.91 -40.79
CA GLU A 77 21.59 11.44 -41.34
C GLU A 77 20.88 12.38 -40.36
N VAL A 78 20.74 11.95 -39.11
CA VAL A 78 20.06 12.72 -38.06
C VAL A 78 20.82 14.00 -37.75
N LEU A 79 22.16 13.95 -37.67
CA LEU A 79 23.00 15.11 -37.45
C LEU A 79 22.92 16.13 -38.60
N GLY A 80 23.01 15.63 -39.84
CA GLY A 80 23.04 16.47 -41.02
C GLY A 80 21.73 17.21 -41.27
N LYS A 81 20.60 16.62 -40.89
CA LYS A 81 19.27 17.17 -41.20
C LYS A 81 18.53 17.78 -40.00
N TYR A 82 18.62 17.18 -38.81
CA TYR A 82 17.67 17.44 -37.74
C TYR A 82 18.30 17.83 -36.40
N HIS A 83 19.47 17.29 -36.04
CA HIS A 83 20.04 17.44 -34.70
C HIS A 83 21.46 18.04 -34.72
N PRO A 84 21.61 19.37 -34.61
CA PRO A 84 22.89 20.08 -34.73
C PRO A 84 23.73 20.03 -33.43
N HIS A 85 23.88 18.83 -32.86
CA HIS A 85 24.64 18.58 -31.63
C HIS A 85 25.62 17.42 -31.82
N GLY A 86 26.34 17.01 -30.77
CA GLY A 86 27.35 15.95 -30.87
C GLY A 86 26.77 14.60 -31.30
N ASP A 87 27.52 13.88 -32.13
CA ASP A 87 27.23 12.53 -32.61
C ASP A 87 27.00 11.53 -31.47
N SER A 88 27.77 11.65 -30.40
CA SER A 88 27.64 10.84 -29.19
C SER A 88 26.24 10.89 -28.58
N SER A 89 25.58 12.06 -28.60
CA SER A 89 24.25 12.24 -28.03
C SER A 89 23.20 11.46 -28.80
N VAL A 90 23.28 11.51 -30.13
CA VAL A 90 22.39 10.80 -31.05
C VAL A 90 22.63 9.29 -30.97
N TYR A 91 23.89 8.87 -31.02
CA TYR A 91 24.24 7.45 -30.95
C TYR A 91 23.81 6.81 -29.63
N MET A 92 24.09 7.45 -28.49
CA MET A 92 23.70 6.92 -27.17
C MET A 92 22.18 6.92 -26.97
N THR A 93 21.46 7.87 -27.57
CA THR A 93 19.99 7.85 -27.60
C THR A 93 19.48 6.62 -28.34
N MET A 94 20.00 6.35 -29.54
CA MET A 94 19.64 5.17 -30.33
C MET A 94 20.01 3.87 -29.61
N VAL A 95 21.19 3.83 -28.97
CA VAL A 95 21.63 2.66 -28.19
C VAL A 95 20.66 2.37 -27.04
N ARG A 96 20.28 3.38 -26.24
CA ARG A 96 19.33 3.21 -25.15
C ARG A 96 17.97 2.70 -25.63
N MET A 97 17.53 3.13 -26.82
CA MET A 97 16.27 2.65 -27.42
C MET A 97 16.32 1.17 -27.87
N ALA A 98 17.51 0.57 -27.91
CA ALA A 98 17.74 -0.84 -28.27
C ALA A 98 18.16 -1.72 -27.07
N GLN A 99 18.31 -1.16 -25.86
CA GLN A 99 18.76 -1.89 -24.68
C GLN A 99 17.57 -2.47 -23.89
N PRO A 100 17.44 -3.81 -23.73
CA PRO A 100 16.28 -4.45 -23.12
C PRO A 100 16.12 -4.21 -21.62
N TRP A 101 17.18 -3.80 -20.91
CA TRP A 101 17.11 -3.37 -19.51
C TRP A 101 16.85 -1.87 -19.34
N SER A 102 16.89 -1.09 -20.43
CA SER A 102 16.71 0.37 -20.40
C SER A 102 15.26 0.76 -20.67
N LEU A 103 14.67 0.27 -21.77
CA LEU A 103 13.28 0.51 -22.13
C LEU A 103 12.43 -0.75 -21.92
N ARG A 104 11.18 -0.55 -21.50
CA ARG A 104 10.22 -1.64 -21.32
C ARG A 104 9.72 -2.20 -22.66
N TYR A 105 9.56 -1.32 -23.64
CA TYR A 105 9.22 -1.64 -25.03
C TYR A 105 10.23 -0.95 -25.96
N LEU A 106 11.09 -1.74 -26.59
CA LEU A 106 12.16 -1.25 -27.45
C LEU A 106 11.60 -0.55 -28.70
N LEU A 107 12.23 0.56 -29.10
CA LEU A 107 11.88 1.29 -30.32
C LEU A 107 12.87 1.00 -31.46
N VAL A 108 14.08 0.56 -31.12
CA VAL A 108 15.15 0.25 -32.06
C VAL A 108 15.56 -1.20 -31.90
N ASP A 109 15.72 -1.89 -33.03
CA ASP A 109 16.25 -3.24 -33.12
C ASP A 109 17.74 -3.12 -33.49
N GLY A 110 18.61 -3.50 -32.55
CA GLY A 110 20.06 -3.32 -32.65
C GLY A 110 20.79 -4.63 -32.88
N GLN A 111 21.74 -4.63 -33.82
CA GLN A 111 22.64 -5.76 -34.08
C GLN A 111 24.10 -5.40 -33.73
N GLY A 112 24.74 -6.22 -32.90
CA GLY A 112 26.09 -6.03 -32.40
C GLY A 112 26.12 -5.80 -30.88
N ASN A 113 27.24 -5.31 -30.35
CA ASN A 113 27.36 -4.99 -28.93
C ASN A 113 26.76 -3.60 -28.64
N PHE A 114 25.58 -3.59 -28.01
CA PHE A 114 24.87 -2.39 -27.55
C PHE A 114 25.07 -2.09 -26.06
N GLY A 115 26.10 -2.68 -25.44
CA GLY A 115 26.42 -2.55 -24.01
C GLY A 115 25.86 -3.69 -23.18
N SER A 116 25.97 -3.58 -21.86
CA SER A 116 25.49 -4.58 -20.90
C SER A 116 24.90 -3.92 -19.65
N VAL A 117 24.20 -4.70 -18.83
CA VAL A 117 23.72 -4.27 -17.50
C VAL A 117 24.87 -4.03 -16.50
N ASP A 118 26.06 -4.53 -16.80
CA ASP A 118 27.30 -4.31 -16.03
C ASP A 118 27.91 -2.93 -16.28
N GLY A 119 27.33 -2.14 -17.18
CA GLY A 119 27.81 -0.80 -17.53
C GLY A 119 28.87 -0.79 -18.61
N ASP A 120 29.08 -1.91 -19.30
CA ASP A 120 29.92 -1.91 -20.50
C ASP A 120 29.34 -0.97 -21.53
N SER A 121 30.20 -0.11 -22.07
CA SER A 121 29.81 0.80 -23.14
C SER A 121 29.48 0.04 -24.42
N PRO A 122 28.55 0.54 -25.26
CA PRO A 122 28.30 -0.05 -26.57
C PRO A 122 29.57 0.01 -27.43
N ALA A 123 29.69 -0.91 -28.39
CA ALA A 123 30.73 -0.80 -29.40
C ALA A 123 30.57 0.50 -30.21
N ALA A 124 31.65 0.95 -30.85
CA ALA A 124 31.59 2.15 -31.71
C ALA A 124 30.55 1.98 -32.84
N MET A 125 29.88 3.09 -33.21
CA MET A 125 28.80 3.13 -34.22
C MET A 125 29.17 2.61 -35.63
N ARG A 126 30.46 2.36 -35.89
CA ARG A 126 30.94 1.72 -37.13
C ARG A 126 30.75 0.20 -37.14
N TYR A 127 30.61 -0.43 -35.97
CA TYR A 127 30.42 -1.87 -35.84
C TYR A 127 28.95 -2.25 -35.67
N THR A 128 28.19 -1.45 -34.93
CA THR A 128 26.77 -1.70 -34.67
C THR A 128 25.91 -1.35 -35.88
N GLU A 129 24.77 -2.03 -35.98
CA GLU A 129 23.73 -1.78 -36.98
C GLU A 129 22.38 -1.68 -36.29
N ALA A 130 21.43 -0.96 -36.89
CA ALA A 130 20.10 -0.77 -36.33
C ALA A 130 19.02 -0.68 -37.42
N ARG A 131 17.78 -0.96 -37.00
CA ARG A 131 16.53 -0.74 -37.74
C ARG A 131 15.37 -0.54 -36.75
N PHE A 132 14.14 -0.35 -37.22
CA PHE A 132 13.00 -0.22 -36.33
C PHE A 132 12.61 -1.53 -35.64
N GLN A 133 12.16 -1.41 -34.39
CA GLN A 133 11.19 -2.36 -33.83
C GLN A 133 9.80 -2.07 -34.39
N LYS A 134 8.95 -3.09 -34.50
CA LYS A 134 7.60 -2.95 -35.08
C LYS A 134 6.77 -1.85 -34.40
N ILE A 135 6.82 -1.77 -33.07
CA ILE A 135 6.08 -0.76 -32.30
C ILE A 135 6.47 0.69 -32.67
N ALA A 136 7.72 0.92 -33.07
CA ALA A 136 8.16 2.26 -33.51
C ALA A 136 7.56 2.65 -34.87
N GLU A 137 7.26 1.69 -35.74
CA GLU A 137 6.54 1.95 -36.99
C GLU A 137 5.10 2.39 -36.72
N ASP A 138 4.42 1.73 -35.79
CA ASP A 138 3.07 2.11 -35.38
C ASP A 138 3.04 3.49 -34.68
N MET A 139 4.15 3.91 -34.05
CA MET A 139 4.28 5.28 -33.55
C MET A 139 4.38 6.33 -34.66
N LEU A 140 4.95 5.96 -35.81
CA LEU A 140 5.17 6.83 -36.98
C LEU A 140 4.06 6.68 -38.05
N ALA A 141 3.15 5.74 -37.88
CA ALA A 141 2.08 5.46 -38.83
C ALA A 141 1.24 6.72 -39.11
N ASP A 142 0.82 6.88 -40.37
CA ASP A 142 0.01 8.01 -40.86
C ASP A 142 0.68 9.40 -40.78
N ILE A 143 1.99 9.51 -40.52
CA ILE A 143 2.69 10.80 -40.43
C ILE A 143 2.62 11.65 -41.71
N ASN A 144 2.50 11.01 -42.88
CA ASN A 144 2.40 11.67 -44.19
C ASN A 144 0.97 12.09 -44.58
N LYS A 145 -0.03 11.88 -43.70
CA LYS A 145 -1.45 12.19 -43.94
C LYS A 145 -1.89 13.47 -43.23
N ASP A 146 -0.99 14.45 -43.11
CA ASP A 146 -1.23 15.72 -42.41
C ASP A 146 -1.79 15.50 -40.98
N THR A 147 -1.28 14.51 -40.26
CA THR A 147 -1.76 14.12 -38.93
C THR A 147 -1.11 14.89 -37.79
N VAL A 148 0.02 15.54 -38.05
CA VAL A 148 0.81 16.30 -37.07
C VAL A 148 1.41 17.52 -37.74
N ASP A 149 1.71 18.54 -36.94
CA ASP A 149 2.35 19.74 -37.44
C ASP A 149 3.84 19.52 -37.68
N PHE A 150 4.32 20.08 -38.78
CA PHE A 150 5.73 20.14 -39.12
C PHE A 150 6.28 21.54 -38.85
N GLN A 151 7.51 21.60 -38.41
CA GLN A 151 8.28 22.84 -38.25
C GLN A 151 9.53 22.77 -39.14
N LEU A 152 10.11 23.93 -39.42
CA LEU A 152 11.40 23.98 -40.10
C LEU A 152 12.51 23.37 -39.22
N ASN A 153 13.49 22.74 -39.85
CA ASN A 153 14.67 22.25 -39.18
C ASN A 153 15.61 23.42 -38.79
N PHE A 154 16.78 23.12 -38.22
CA PHE A 154 17.65 24.14 -37.64
C PHE A 154 18.27 25.14 -38.64
N ASP A 155 18.26 24.84 -39.94
CA ASP A 155 18.78 25.69 -41.02
C ASP A 155 17.71 26.09 -42.05
N ASP A 156 16.43 25.88 -41.71
CA ASP A 156 15.26 26.21 -42.52
C ASP A 156 15.21 25.56 -43.92
N SER A 157 16.01 24.52 -44.18
CA SER A 157 16.07 23.82 -45.47
C SER A 157 15.12 22.62 -45.60
N LEU A 158 14.73 22.03 -44.47
CA LEU A 158 13.89 20.83 -44.37
C LEU A 158 12.79 21.04 -43.32
N GLN A 159 11.86 20.10 -43.27
CA GLN A 159 10.82 20.05 -42.23
C GLN A 159 11.03 18.85 -41.30
N GLU A 160 10.65 19.01 -40.03
CA GLU A 160 10.61 17.94 -39.03
C GLU A 160 9.28 17.96 -38.26
N PRO A 161 8.77 16.80 -37.80
CA PRO A 161 7.52 16.75 -37.05
C PRO A 161 7.71 17.29 -35.63
N THR A 162 6.75 18.10 -35.18
CA THR A 162 6.73 18.63 -33.80
C THR A 162 6.42 17.55 -32.76
N VAL A 163 5.58 16.57 -33.13
CA VAL A 163 5.12 15.42 -32.35
C VAL A 163 4.90 14.23 -33.29
N LEU A 164 4.94 13.00 -32.79
CA LEU A 164 4.56 11.82 -33.59
C LEU A 164 3.05 11.51 -33.48
N PRO A 165 2.43 10.92 -34.53
CA PRO A 165 1.02 10.51 -34.48
C PRO A 165 0.73 9.53 -33.33
N SER A 166 1.69 8.64 -33.01
CA SER A 166 1.73 7.72 -31.88
C SER A 166 0.43 6.94 -31.62
N LYS A 167 0.29 5.72 -32.16
CA LYS A 167 -0.84 4.83 -31.84
C LYS A 167 -0.78 4.21 -30.44
N VAL A 168 0.38 4.27 -29.78
CA VAL A 168 0.59 3.71 -28.43
C VAL A 168 0.86 4.83 -27.41
N PRO A 169 0.43 4.67 -26.15
CA PRO A 169 0.68 5.63 -25.07
C PRO A 169 2.13 5.51 -24.56
N ASN A 170 3.09 5.86 -25.43
CA ASN A 170 4.52 5.62 -25.22
C ASN A 170 5.07 6.24 -23.92
N LEU A 171 4.58 7.42 -23.52
CA LEU A 171 5.01 8.08 -22.29
C LEU A 171 4.76 7.23 -21.04
N LEU A 172 3.60 6.56 -20.98
CA LEU A 172 3.23 5.69 -19.85
C LEU A 172 4.00 4.38 -19.89
N ILE A 173 4.07 3.73 -21.06
CA ILE A 173 4.63 2.38 -21.17
C ILE A 173 6.16 2.36 -21.06
N ASN A 174 6.86 3.39 -21.54
CA ASN A 174 8.33 3.46 -21.50
C ASN A 174 8.85 4.44 -20.45
N GLY A 175 8.03 5.37 -19.97
CA GLY A 175 8.47 6.40 -19.05
C GLY A 175 9.43 7.40 -19.70
N ALA A 176 9.99 8.28 -18.87
CA ALA A 176 10.94 9.30 -19.29
C ALA A 176 11.74 9.80 -18.09
N SER A 177 13.03 10.07 -18.27
CA SER A 177 13.86 10.72 -17.26
C SER A 177 14.60 11.89 -17.88
N GLY A 178 14.71 13.01 -17.16
CA GLY A 178 15.35 14.21 -17.67
C GLY A 178 15.57 15.28 -16.61
N ILE A 179 16.72 15.95 -16.66
CA ILE A 179 17.06 17.06 -15.78
C ILE A 179 17.08 18.32 -16.65
N ALA A 180 16.20 19.27 -16.35
CA ALA A 180 16.11 20.57 -17.01
C ALA A 180 16.73 21.66 -16.12
N VAL A 181 16.49 22.93 -16.44
CA VAL A 181 16.89 24.04 -15.56
C VAL A 181 15.76 24.31 -14.57
N GLY A 182 16.04 24.15 -13.27
CA GLY A 182 15.07 24.39 -12.18
C GLY A 182 14.02 23.30 -11.98
N MET A 183 14.00 22.25 -12.80
CA MET A 183 13.06 21.14 -12.70
C MET A 183 13.65 19.84 -13.25
N ALA A 184 13.01 18.72 -12.94
CA ALA A 184 13.37 17.40 -13.45
C ALA A 184 12.10 16.60 -13.73
N THR A 185 12.22 15.53 -14.50
CA THR A 185 11.18 14.53 -14.72
C THR A 185 11.77 13.14 -14.52
N ASN A 186 11.00 12.25 -13.90
CA ASN A 186 11.37 10.86 -13.70
C ASN A 186 10.10 10.01 -13.62
N MET A 187 9.71 9.45 -14.76
CA MET A 187 8.46 8.72 -14.97
C MET A 187 8.81 7.25 -15.18
N PRO A 188 8.24 6.33 -14.39
CA PRO A 188 8.55 4.92 -14.52
C PRO A 188 7.78 4.29 -15.69
N PRO A 189 8.28 3.19 -16.29
CA PRO A 189 7.56 2.42 -17.30
C PRO A 189 6.37 1.65 -16.71
N HIS A 190 5.40 1.29 -17.57
CA HIS A 190 4.19 0.53 -17.21
C HIS A 190 3.92 -0.56 -18.24
N ASN A 191 3.11 -1.54 -17.87
CA ASN A 191 2.69 -2.60 -18.78
C ASN A 191 1.69 -2.07 -19.82
N ILE A 192 1.90 -2.38 -21.10
CA ILE A 192 1.09 -1.88 -22.22
C ILE A 192 -0.35 -2.37 -22.16
N THR A 193 -0.58 -3.62 -21.78
CA THR A 193 -1.92 -4.21 -21.65
C THR A 193 -2.72 -3.49 -20.56
N GLU A 194 -2.09 -3.24 -19.40
CA GLU A 194 -2.71 -2.48 -18.30
C GLU A 194 -3.05 -1.05 -18.71
N VAL A 195 -2.12 -0.33 -19.35
CA VAL A 195 -2.33 1.05 -19.79
C VAL A 195 -3.39 1.16 -20.88
N ILE A 196 -3.42 0.23 -21.84
CA ILE A 196 -4.46 0.22 -22.90
C ILE A 196 -5.83 -0.03 -22.29
N ASN A 197 -5.98 -1.02 -21.40
CA ASN A 197 -7.25 -1.27 -20.71
C ASN A 197 -7.72 -0.05 -19.92
N ALA A 198 -6.81 0.64 -19.21
CA ALA A 198 -7.14 1.87 -18.50
C ALA A 198 -7.54 3.01 -19.45
N THR A 199 -6.90 3.10 -20.61
CA THR A 199 -7.23 4.10 -21.64
C THR A 199 -8.61 3.83 -22.25
N ILE A 200 -8.94 2.57 -22.52
CA ILE A 200 -10.27 2.15 -22.98
C ILE A 200 -11.33 2.46 -21.91
N ALA A 201 -11.06 2.13 -20.64
CA ALA A 201 -11.97 2.43 -19.54
C ALA A 201 -12.20 3.94 -19.36
N TYR A 202 -11.17 4.76 -19.57
CA TYR A 202 -11.31 6.22 -19.59
C TYR A 202 -12.17 6.71 -20.76
N ILE A 203 -12.04 6.13 -21.95
CA ILE A 203 -12.88 6.46 -23.12
C ILE A 203 -14.35 6.09 -22.87
N GLU A 204 -14.61 5.01 -22.14
CA GLU A 204 -15.98 4.59 -21.77
C GLU A 204 -16.58 5.48 -20.66
N ASN A 205 -15.75 5.99 -19.77
CA ASN A 205 -16.15 6.88 -18.70
C ASN A 205 -15.09 7.95 -18.42
N ASN A 206 -15.24 9.13 -19.02
CA ASN A 206 -14.31 10.26 -18.83
C ASN A 206 -14.22 10.73 -17.36
N GLU A 207 -15.23 10.43 -16.53
CA GLU A 207 -15.27 10.76 -15.11
C GLU A 207 -14.63 9.69 -14.21
N ILE A 208 -14.09 8.60 -14.78
CA ILE A 208 -13.41 7.55 -14.04
C ILE A 208 -12.36 8.15 -13.09
N THR A 209 -12.37 7.69 -11.86
CA THR A 209 -11.49 8.18 -10.79
C THR A 209 -10.13 7.49 -10.85
N ILE A 210 -9.10 8.08 -10.23
CA ILE A 210 -7.76 7.47 -10.17
C ILE A 210 -7.80 6.10 -9.47
N PRO A 211 -8.50 5.91 -8.32
CA PRO A 211 -8.64 4.60 -7.71
C PRO A 211 -9.31 3.54 -8.61
N GLU A 212 -10.21 3.94 -9.51
CA GLU A 212 -10.80 3.03 -10.50
C GLU A 212 -9.82 2.71 -11.63
N LEU A 213 -9.05 3.70 -12.11
CA LEU A 213 -7.98 3.48 -13.09
C LEU A 213 -6.89 2.54 -12.54
N MET A 214 -6.60 2.60 -11.24
CA MET A 214 -5.64 1.73 -10.57
C MET A 214 -6.05 0.24 -10.55
N LYS A 215 -7.33 -0.07 -10.76
CA LYS A 215 -7.78 -1.46 -10.95
C LYS A 215 -7.25 -2.04 -12.26
N PHE A 216 -6.97 -1.19 -13.25
CA PHE A 216 -6.39 -1.56 -14.54
C PHE A 216 -4.86 -1.40 -14.53
N VAL A 217 -4.36 -0.23 -14.12
CA VAL A 217 -2.91 0.04 -13.98
C VAL A 217 -2.48 -0.27 -12.56
N LYS A 218 -1.95 -1.48 -12.34
CA LYS A 218 -1.61 -1.95 -10.99
C LYS A 218 -0.46 -1.17 -10.38
N GLY A 219 0.46 -0.67 -11.21
CA GLY A 219 1.66 0.04 -10.80
C GLY A 219 2.72 -0.01 -11.90
N PRO A 220 3.90 0.59 -11.71
CA PRO A 220 4.99 0.50 -12.67
C PRO A 220 5.45 -0.92 -12.99
N ASP A 221 5.82 -1.16 -14.23
CA ASP A 221 6.37 -2.43 -14.70
C ASP A 221 7.74 -2.19 -15.35
N PHE A 222 8.79 -2.47 -14.58
CA PHE A 222 10.17 -2.25 -14.97
C PHE A 222 10.69 -3.36 -15.89
N PRO A 223 11.56 -3.04 -16.87
CA PRO A 223 12.12 -4.02 -17.80
C PRO A 223 12.95 -5.11 -17.10
N THR A 224 13.55 -4.78 -15.95
CA THR A 224 14.37 -5.69 -15.13
C THR A 224 13.56 -6.57 -14.19
N GLY A 225 12.23 -6.43 -14.15
CA GLY A 225 11.36 -7.09 -13.16
C GLY A 225 11.55 -6.48 -11.77
N ALA A 226 12.06 -7.30 -10.85
CA ALA A 226 12.21 -7.02 -9.44
C ALA A 226 10.86 -6.85 -8.72
N LEU A 227 10.94 -6.50 -7.43
CA LEU A 227 9.80 -6.34 -6.56
C LEU A 227 9.57 -4.86 -6.28
N ILE A 228 8.33 -4.40 -6.40
CA ILE A 228 7.87 -3.18 -5.73
C ILE A 228 7.53 -3.58 -4.30
N TYR A 229 8.23 -2.99 -3.32
CA TYR A 229 8.00 -3.26 -1.91
C TYR A 229 7.19 -2.12 -1.30
N GLY A 230 5.92 -2.40 -1.08
CA GLY A 230 4.90 -1.47 -0.62
C GLY A 230 4.23 -0.64 -1.71
N TYR A 231 3.03 -0.13 -1.40
CA TYR A 231 2.09 0.36 -2.40
C TYR A 231 1.73 1.84 -2.26
N ASN A 232 1.87 2.42 -1.06
CA ASN A 232 1.57 3.83 -0.81
C ASN A 232 2.28 4.78 -1.78
N GLY A 233 3.55 4.51 -2.10
CA GLY A 233 4.33 5.33 -3.04
C GLY A 233 3.86 5.23 -4.50
N VAL A 234 3.22 4.13 -4.89
CA VAL A 234 2.59 3.97 -6.21
C VAL A 234 1.31 4.78 -6.27
N GLN A 235 0.49 4.69 -5.22
CA GLN A 235 -0.78 5.40 -5.11
C GLN A 235 -0.58 6.93 -5.11
N GLU A 236 0.35 7.44 -4.29
CA GLU A 236 0.71 8.87 -4.27
C GLU A 236 1.18 9.35 -5.66
N ALA A 237 2.00 8.54 -6.35
CA ALA A 237 2.49 8.86 -7.68
C ALA A 237 1.37 8.94 -8.73
N PHE A 238 0.36 8.06 -8.64
CA PHE A 238 -0.77 8.08 -9.54
C PHE A 238 -1.75 9.21 -9.25
N GLU A 239 -1.96 9.56 -7.99
CA GLU A 239 -2.89 10.63 -7.58
C GLU A 239 -2.31 12.03 -7.83
N THR A 240 -1.03 12.23 -7.55
CA THR A 240 -0.41 13.56 -7.53
C THR A 240 0.62 13.79 -8.64
N GLY A 241 1.09 12.73 -9.30
CA GLY A 241 2.24 12.78 -10.21
C GLY A 241 3.59 12.75 -9.48
N ARG A 242 3.62 12.60 -8.15
CA ARG A 242 4.83 12.44 -7.33
C ARG A 242 4.67 11.31 -6.33
N GLY A 243 5.72 10.52 -6.14
CA GLY A 243 5.70 9.47 -5.14
C GLY A 243 7.04 8.76 -5.06
N ARG A 244 7.26 8.02 -3.97
CA ARG A 244 8.50 7.27 -3.75
C ARG A 244 8.22 5.78 -3.74
N ILE A 245 8.62 5.10 -4.79
CA ILE A 245 8.42 3.66 -4.96
C ILE A 245 9.68 2.93 -4.51
N VAL A 246 9.56 2.03 -3.54
CA VAL A 246 10.70 1.20 -3.10
C VAL A 246 10.80 -0.01 -4.02
N MET A 247 11.96 -0.20 -4.64
CA MET A 247 12.27 -1.36 -5.48
C MET A 247 13.24 -2.27 -4.74
N ARG A 248 12.96 -3.57 -4.74
CA ARG A 248 13.77 -4.59 -4.08
C ARG A 248 14.10 -5.71 -5.07
N ALA A 249 15.34 -6.17 -5.04
CA ALA A 249 15.80 -7.31 -5.81
C ALA A 249 14.99 -8.57 -5.47
N LYS A 250 14.78 -9.45 -6.46
CA LYS A 250 14.20 -10.77 -6.22
C LYS A 250 15.31 -11.69 -5.74
N ALA A 251 15.17 -12.18 -4.51
CA ALA A 251 16.18 -12.98 -3.85
C ALA A 251 15.53 -14.15 -3.10
N GLU A 252 16.15 -15.32 -3.20
CA GLU A 252 15.72 -16.56 -2.54
C GLU A 252 16.88 -17.15 -1.73
N ILE A 253 16.55 -17.85 -0.65
CA ILE A 253 17.54 -18.53 0.20
C ILE A 253 17.45 -20.03 -0.13
N GLU A 254 18.56 -20.60 -0.57
CA GLU A 254 18.68 -22.04 -0.85
C GLU A 254 19.68 -22.69 0.11
N ALA A 255 19.41 -23.92 0.51
CA ALA A 255 20.35 -24.74 1.27
C ALA A 255 21.19 -25.58 0.28
N VAL A 256 22.49 -25.32 0.22
CA VAL A 256 23.43 -26.05 -0.65
C VAL A 256 24.45 -26.77 0.22
N LYS A 257 24.31 -28.11 0.32
CA LYS A 257 25.11 -28.97 1.20
C LYS A 257 24.95 -28.54 2.68
N ASP A 258 26.05 -28.13 3.33
CA ASP A 258 26.09 -27.70 4.74
C ASP A 258 26.05 -26.16 4.91
N ARG A 259 25.59 -25.41 3.90
CA ARG A 259 25.63 -23.93 3.90
C ARG A 259 24.38 -23.35 3.26
N GLU A 260 23.89 -22.25 3.81
CA GLU A 260 22.88 -21.43 3.14
C GLU A 260 23.53 -20.52 2.10
N VAL A 261 22.84 -20.28 0.99
CA VAL A 261 23.22 -19.30 -0.03
C VAL A 261 22.04 -18.39 -0.32
N ILE A 262 22.32 -17.11 -0.56
CA ILE A 262 21.33 -16.16 -1.07
C ILE A 262 21.54 -16.04 -2.58
N ILE A 263 20.50 -16.26 -3.36
CA ILE A 263 20.52 -16.17 -4.81
C ILE A 263 19.64 -15.00 -5.23
N VAL A 264 20.23 -14.04 -5.94
CA VAL A 264 19.53 -12.90 -6.53
C VAL A 264 19.36 -13.14 -8.03
N THR A 265 18.11 -13.14 -8.49
CA THR A 265 17.75 -13.42 -9.89
C THR A 265 17.31 -12.18 -10.67
N GLU A 266 16.88 -11.12 -9.97
CA GLU A 266 16.45 -9.86 -10.57
C GLU A 266 16.92 -8.68 -9.72
N ILE A 267 17.40 -7.60 -10.34
CA ILE A 267 17.90 -6.40 -9.66
C ILE A 267 17.00 -5.19 -9.92
N PRO A 268 16.98 -4.18 -9.02
CA PRO A 268 16.19 -2.98 -9.21
C PRO A 268 16.54 -2.22 -10.51
N TYR A 269 15.57 -1.49 -11.05
CA TYR A 269 15.73 -0.74 -12.30
C TYR A 269 16.85 0.31 -12.21
N GLN A 270 17.62 0.47 -13.28
CA GLN A 270 18.77 1.37 -13.40
C GLN A 270 19.94 1.10 -12.43
N VAL A 271 19.99 -0.07 -11.79
CA VAL A 271 21.15 -0.50 -11.00
C VAL A 271 22.18 -1.16 -11.91
N ASN A 272 23.43 -0.71 -11.81
CA ASN A 272 24.57 -1.39 -12.44
C ASN A 272 24.96 -2.61 -11.58
N LYS A 273 24.91 -3.81 -12.19
CA LYS A 273 25.19 -5.08 -11.49
C LYS A 273 26.62 -5.14 -10.96
N ALA A 274 27.62 -4.90 -11.79
CA ALA A 274 29.03 -4.95 -11.41
C ALA A 274 29.36 -3.96 -10.27
N MET A 275 28.91 -2.71 -10.37
CA MET A 275 29.13 -1.70 -9.31
C MET A 275 28.42 -2.05 -8.00
N MET A 276 27.22 -2.65 -8.07
CA MET A 276 26.52 -3.12 -6.88
C MET A 276 27.29 -4.23 -6.17
N ILE A 277 27.83 -5.19 -6.93
CA ILE A 277 28.65 -6.29 -6.39
C ILE A 277 29.95 -5.76 -5.78
N GLU A 278 30.65 -4.88 -6.50
CA GLU A 278 31.87 -4.21 -6.01
C GLU A 278 31.60 -3.47 -4.69
N ARG A 279 30.55 -2.66 -4.65
CA ARG A 279 30.17 -1.93 -3.42
C ARG A 279 29.82 -2.88 -2.28
N THR A 280 29.20 -4.02 -2.57
CA THR A 280 28.89 -5.02 -1.54
C THR A 280 30.16 -5.66 -1.00
N ALA A 281 31.16 -5.95 -1.85
CA ALA A 281 32.47 -6.44 -1.42
C ALA A 281 33.22 -5.42 -0.55
N GLU A 282 33.17 -4.13 -0.88
CA GLU A 282 33.72 -3.05 -0.03
C GLU A 282 33.08 -3.03 1.36
N LEU A 283 31.75 -3.12 1.45
CA LEU A 283 31.01 -3.11 2.72
C LEU A 283 31.33 -4.33 3.60
N ILE A 284 31.62 -5.48 2.98
CA ILE A 284 32.13 -6.68 3.68
C ILE A 284 33.55 -6.41 4.21
N GLY A 285 34.42 -5.82 3.39
CA GLY A 285 35.79 -5.45 3.79
C GLY A 285 35.83 -4.43 4.94
N GLU A 286 34.88 -3.48 4.96
CA GLU A 286 34.68 -2.49 6.03
C GLU A 286 34.00 -3.08 7.29
N LYS A 287 33.62 -4.37 7.28
CA LYS A 287 32.84 -5.05 8.34
C LYS A 287 31.49 -4.40 8.65
N LYS A 288 30.88 -3.72 7.68
CA LYS A 288 29.51 -3.18 7.81
C LYS A 288 28.44 -4.25 7.53
N ILE A 289 28.78 -5.20 6.68
CA ILE A 289 27.99 -6.40 6.41
C ILE A 289 28.83 -7.62 6.82
N GLU A 290 28.35 -8.35 7.80
CA GLU A 290 28.96 -9.61 8.26
C GLU A 290 28.13 -10.82 7.80
N GLY A 291 28.71 -12.02 7.90
CA GLY A 291 28.02 -13.27 7.57
C GLY A 291 28.13 -13.75 6.12
N ILE A 292 28.79 -13.00 5.22
CA ILE A 292 29.07 -13.44 3.83
C ILE A 292 30.48 -14.02 3.75
N SER A 293 30.63 -15.20 3.16
CA SER A 293 31.94 -15.84 2.90
C SER A 293 32.49 -15.52 1.52
N ASN A 294 31.62 -15.47 0.50
CA ASN A 294 32.02 -15.23 -0.88
C ASN A 294 30.85 -14.66 -1.71
N ILE A 295 31.16 -13.97 -2.81
CA ILE A 295 30.18 -13.50 -3.80
C ILE A 295 30.58 -14.06 -5.16
N LYS A 296 29.63 -14.66 -5.87
CA LYS A 296 29.83 -15.16 -7.25
C LYS A 296 28.79 -14.56 -8.17
N ASP A 297 29.22 -14.13 -9.34
CA ASP A 297 28.33 -13.77 -10.44
C ASP A 297 28.29 -14.94 -11.42
N GLU A 298 27.18 -15.68 -11.40
CA GLU A 298 26.89 -16.82 -12.26
C GLU A 298 25.93 -16.43 -13.40
N SER A 299 25.78 -15.12 -13.66
CA SER A 299 24.89 -14.61 -14.71
C SER A 299 25.33 -15.12 -16.09
N ASN A 300 24.37 -15.53 -16.90
CA ASN A 300 24.60 -16.08 -18.23
C ASN A 300 23.59 -15.52 -19.23
N LYS A 301 23.42 -16.17 -20.40
CA LYS A 301 22.43 -15.74 -21.40
C LYS A 301 20.98 -15.94 -20.97
N ASP A 302 20.75 -16.84 -20.01
CA ASP A 302 19.41 -17.22 -19.52
C ASP A 302 18.90 -16.25 -18.45
N GLY A 303 19.80 -15.52 -17.77
CA GLY A 303 19.41 -14.48 -16.82
C GLY A 303 20.51 -14.04 -15.85
N ILE A 304 20.13 -13.16 -14.93
CA ILE A 304 20.99 -12.72 -13.83
C ILE A 304 20.97 -13.80 -12.74
N ARG A 305 22.14 -14.16 -12.22
CA ARG A 305 22.28 -15.04 -11.06
C ARG A 305 23.47 -14.61 -10.21
N ILE A 306 23.20 -13.91 -9.12
CA ILE A 306 24.23 -13.45 -8.18
C ILE A 306 24.10 -14.29 -6.91
N VAL A 307 25.16 -14.99 -6.54
CA VAL A 307 25.18 -15.92 -5.39
C VAL A 307 26.02 -15.34 -4.27
N TYR A 308 25.41 -15.10 -3.12
CA TYR A 308 26.10 -14.77 -1.87
C TYR A 308 26.19 -16.03 -1.00
N GLU A 309 27.40 -16.55 -0.82
CA GLU A 309 27.64 -17.68 0.07
C GLU A 309 27.67 -17.20 1.53
N ILE A 310 26.88 -17.83 2.40
CA ILE A 310 26.75 -17.45 3.80
C ILE A 310 27.70 -18.27 4.67
N LYS A 311 28.28 -17.65 5.69
CA LYS A 311 29.12 -18.33 6.69
C LYS A 311 28.28 -19.30 7.51
N ARG A 312 28.88 -20.43 7.94
CA ARG A 312 28.18 -21.51 8.66
C ARG A 312 27.48 -21.08 9.95
N ASP A 313 27.95 -20.02 10.59
CA ASP A 313 27.46 -19.46 11.85
C ASP A 313 26.52 -18.26 11.67
N ALA A 314 26.24 -17.85 10.43
CA ALA A 314 25.42 -16.68 10.12
C ALA A 314 24.04 -17.09 9.60
N ASN A 315 23.01 -16.33 9.97
CA ASN A 315 21.63 -16.53 9.51
C ASN A 315 21.40 -15.81 8.18
N ALA A 316 21.07 -16.53 7.10
CA ALA A 316 20.91 -15.94 5.76
C ALA A 316 19.82 -14.86 5.70
N SER A 317 18.73 -14.99 6.48
CA SER A 317 17.64 -13.99 6.50
C SER A 317 18.09 -12.66 7.10
N ILE A 318 18.96 -12.68 8.10
CA ILE A 318 19.53 -11.45 8.69
C ILE A 318 20.50 -10.78 7.70
N VAL A 319 21.36 -11.59 7.06
CA VAL A 319 22.29 -11.09 6.04
C VAL A 319 21.53 -10.47 4.86
N LEU A 320 20.48 -11.13 4.38
CA LEU A 320 19.63 -10.63 3.30
C LEU A 320 18.99 -9.28 3.65
N ASN A 321 18.46 -9.13 4.86
CA ASN A 321 17.90 -7.86 5.33
C ASN A 321 18.97 -6.75 5.42
N ASN A 322 20.19 -7.08 5.84
CA ASN A 322 21.30 -6.12 5.83
C ASN A 322 21.74 -5.74 4.41
N LEU A 323 21.76 -6.71 3.49
CA LEU A 323 22.01 -6.48 2.07
C LEU A 323 20.98 -5.49 1.49
N PHE A 324 19.68 -5.68 1.75
CA PHE A 324 18.66 -4.72 1.34
C PHE A 324 18.85 -3.32 1.95
N LYS A 325 19.24 -3.23 3.23
CA LYS A 325 19.39 -1.92 3.90
C LYS A 325 20.62 -1.14 3.44
N GLN A 326 21.70 -1.82 3.06
CA GLN A 326 23.01 -1.19 2.87
C GLN A 326 23.52 -1.21 1.43
N THR A 327 22.89 -1.98 0.53
CA THR A 327 23.32 -2.12 -0.88
C THR A 327 22.23 -1.70 -1.85
N ALA A 328 22.56 -1.59 -3.13
CA ALA A 328 21.59 -1.30 -4.19
C ALA A 328 20.67 -2.47 -4.55
N LEU A 329 20.70 -3.58 -3.78
CA LEU A 329 19.67 -4.63 -3.85
C LEU A 329 18.29 -4.12 -3.40
N GLN A 330 18.24 -3.00 -2.66
CA GLN A 330 17.01 -2.23 -2.50
C GLN A 330 17.30 -0.76 -2.77
N THR A 331 16.50 -0.14 -3.64
CA THR A 331 16.60 1.28 -3.95
C THR A 331 15.22 1.92 -3.92
N SER A 332 15.14 3.23 -4.13
CA SER A 332 13.85 3.90 -4.32
C SER A 332 13.82 4.66 -5.63
N PHE A 333 12.79 4.44 -6.42
CA PHE A 333 12.46 5.21 -7.60
C PHE A 333 11.60 6.41 -7.19
N SER A 334 12.11 7.62 -7.39
CA SER A 334 11.37 8.86 -7.07
C SER A 334 10.60 9.30 -8.31
N VAL A 335 9.29 9.07 -8.32
CA VAL A 335 8.40 9.46 -9.41
C VAL A 335 8.20 10.97 -9.38
N ASN A 336 8.33 11.59 -10.55
CA ASN A 336 8.05 13.00 -10.75
C ASN A 336 7.60 13.22 -12.20
N ASN A 337 6.29 13.20 -12.40
CA ASN A 337 5.64 13.21 -13.70
C ASN A 337 5.51 14.62 -14.26
N ILE A 338 6.63 15.20 -14.69
CA ILE A 338 6.65 16.50 -15.39
C ILE A 338 6.83 16.27 -16.89
N ALA A 339 5.88 16.75 -17.69
CA ALA A 339 5.93 16.71 -19.15
C ALA A 339 5.49 18.04 -19.76
N LEU A 340 5.79 18.25 -21.05
CA LEU A 340 5.33 19.43 -21.77
C LEU A 340 3.88 19.23 -22.24
N VAL A 341 3.00 20.10 -21.80
CA VAL A 341 1.61 20.22 -22.27
C VAL A 341 1.49 21.57 -22.97
N ASN A 342 1.24 21.56 -24.28
CA ASN A 342 1.19 22.77 -25.11
C ASN A 342 2.44 23.67 -24.93
N GLY A 343 3.62 23.03 -24.90
CA GLY A 343 4.92 23.72 -24.76
C GLY A 343 5.25 24.20 -23.33
N ARG A 344 4.41 23.91 -22.32
CA ARG A 344 4.64 24.31 -20.93
C ARG A 344 4.85 23.10 -20.02
N PRO A 345 5.84 23.11 -19.11
CA PRO A 345 6.04 22.03 -18.16
C PRO A 345 4.89 21.99 -17.15
N GLN A 346 4.26 20.82 -17.01
CA GLN A 346 3.17 20.59 -16.05
C GLN A 346 3.37 19.27 -15.30
N MET A 347 2.91 19.24 -14.05
CA MET A 347 2.84 18.03 -13.23
C MET A 347 1.54 17.30 -13.55
N LEU A 348 1.64 16.01 -13.87
CA LEU A 348 0.50 15.23 -14.36
C LEU A 348 0.30 13.98 -13.50
N ASN A 349 -0.94 13.74 -13.09
CA ASN A 349 -1.35 12.49 -12.47
C ASN A 349 -1.66 11.43 -13.54
N LEU A 350 -2.04 10.20 -13.13
CA LEU A 350 -2.30 9.11 -14.08
C LEU A 350 -3.44 9.44 -15.06
N LYS A 351 -4.53 10.05 -14.58
CA LYS A 351 -5.69 10.43 -15.39
C LYS A 351 -5.33 11.50 -16.42
N ASP A 352 -4.54 12.51 -16.03
CA ASP A 352 -4.09 13.57 -16.93
C ASP A 352 -3.23 13.01 -18.08
N LEU A 353 -2.34 12.06 -17.79
CA LEU A 353 -1.50 11.41 -18.80
C LEU A 353 -2.34 10.64 -19.83
N ILE A 354 -3.33 9.87 -19.37
CA ILE A 354 -4.26 9.13 -20.24
C ILE A 354 -5.10 10.11 -21.07
N ARG A 355 -5.69 11.13 -20.43
CA ARG A 355 -6.50 12.16 -21.11
C ARG A 355 -5.73 12.80 -22.27
N HIS A 356 -4.52 13.30 -22.00
CA HIS A 356 -3.74 13.99 -23.02
C HIS A 356 -3.33 13.09 -24.18
N PHE A 357 -3.13 11.80 -23.94
CA PHE A 357 -2.92 10.84 -25.01
C PHE A 357 -4.20 10.63 -25.85
N VAL A 358 -5.36 10.48 -25.21
CA VAL A 358 -6.65 10.32 -25.91
C VAL A 358 -7.00 11.57 -26.72
N ASP A 359 -6.80 12.77 -26.18
CA ASP A 359 -7.01 14.04 -26.88
C ASP A 359 -6.13 14.13 -28.14
N HIS A 360 -4.85 13.72 -28.02
CA HIS A 360 -3.93 13.67 -29.16
C HIS A 360 -4.36 12.65 -30.22
N ARG A 361 -4.77 11.45 -29.80
CA ARG A 361 -5.28 10.42 -30.73
C ARG A 361 -6.53 10.89 -31.46
N HIS A 362 -7.43 11.58 -30.77
CA HIS A 362 -8.63 12.14 -31.37
C HIS A 362 -8.30 13.17 -32.45
N ASP A 363 -7.39 14.12 -32.16
CA ASP A 363 -6.95 15.10 -33.16
C ASP A 363 -6.29 14.43 -34.37
N VAL A 364 -5.39 13.46 -34.14
CA VAL A 364 -4.74 12.70 -35.21
C VAL A 364 -5.76 11.99 -36.10
N ILE A 365 -6.79 11.36 -35.52
CA ILE A 365 -7.86 10.70 -36.29
C ILE A 365 -8.66 11.72 -37.09
N VAL A 366 -9.07 12.84 -36.48
CA VAL A 366 -9.81 13.90 -37.18
C VAL A 366 -9.00 14.43 -38.37
N ARG A 367 -7.70 14.69 -38.19
CA ARG A 367 -6.82 15.16 -39.24
C ARG A 367 -6.63 14.11 -40.34
N ARG A 368 -6.37 12.84 -39.98
CA ARG A 368 -6.27 11.73 -40.93
C ARG A 368 -7.54 11.58 -41.76
N THR A 369 -8.70 11.58 -41.11
CA THR A 369 -10.01 11.44 -41.77
C THR A 369 -10.28 12.62 -42.70
N LYS A 370 -9.93 13.86 -42.31
CA LYS A 370 -10.03 15.04 -43.19
C LYS A 370 -9.10 14.94 -44.40
N PHE A 371 -7.88 14.47 -44.21
CA PHE A 371 -6.92 14.26 -45.30
C PHE A 371 -7.45 13.22 -46.29
N GLU A 372 -7.87 12.05 -45.80
CA GLU A 372 -8.42 10.98 -46.63
C GLU A 372 -9.71 11.42 -47.32
N LEU A 373 -10.56 12.20 -46.66
CA LEU A 373 -11.78 12.76 -47.24
C LEU A 373 -11.46 13.74 -48.38
N ASN A 374 -10.50 14.65 -48.17
CA ASN A 374 -10.08 15.60 -49.19
C ASN A 374 -9.49 14.88 -50.42
N GLU A 375 -8.66 13.86 -50.22
CA GLU A 375 -8.10 13.07 -51.32
C GLU A 375 -9.18 12.26 -52.05
N ALA A 376 -10.11 11.64 -51.32
CA ALA A 376 -11.24 10.91 -51.90
C ALA A 376 -12.17 11.85 -52.69
N GLN A 377 -12.47 13.04 -52.18
CA GLN A 377 -13.29 14.04 -52.87
C GLN A 377 -12.60 14.58 -54.12
N LYS A 378 -11.29 14.89 -54.06
CA LYS A 378 -10.52 15.28 -55.25
C LYS A 378 -10.55 14.18 -56.30
N ARG A 379 -10.39 12.91 -55.90
CA ARG A 379 -10.44 11.78 -56.83
C ARG A 379 -11.84 11.58 -57.43
N ALA A 380 -12.88 11.62 -56.61
CA ALA A 380 -14.27 11.51 -57.05
C ALA A 380 -14.63 12.64 -58.04
N HIS A 381 -14.20 13.88 -57.76
CA HIS A 381 -14.36 15.03 -58.66
C HIS A 381 -13.73 14.79 -60.03
N ILE A 382 -12.53 14.22 -60.09
CA ILE A 382 -11.90 13.84 -61.38
C ILE A 382 -12.70 12.76 -62.09
N LEU A 383 -13.13 11.70 -61.39
CA LEU A 383 -13.87 10.60 -61.99
C LEU A 383 -15.24 11.05 -62.52
N GLU A 384 -15.92 11.95 -61.83
CA GLU A 384 -17.16 12.58 -62.30
C GLU A 384 -16.95 13.28 -63.65
N GLY A 385 -15.88 14.08 -63.78
CA GLY A 385 -15.55 14.72 -65.05
C GLY A 385 -15.23 13.71 -66.16
N LEU A 386 -14.53 12.62 -65.84
CA LEU A 386 -14.26 11.54 -66.80
C LEU A 386 -15.54 10.80 -67.21
N LEU A 387 -16.48 10.57 -66.30
CA LEU A 387 -17.77 9.95 -66.59
C LEU A 387 -18.61 10.83 -67.52
N ILE A 388 -18.70 12.14 -67.25
CA ILE A 388 -19.35 13.11 -68.13
C ILE A 388 -18.71 13.08 -69.53
N ALA A 389 -17.38 13.07 -69.61
CA ALA A 389 -16.68 13.02 -70.89
C ALA A 389 -16.91 11.70 -71.64
N LEU A 390 -17.00 10.57 -70.94
CA LEU A 390 -17.30 9.26 -71.53
C LEU A 390 -18.76 9.13 -71.99
N ASP A 391 -19.69 9.85 -71.36
CA ASP A 391 -21.09 9.93 -71.78
C ASP A 391 -21.30 10.80 -73.01
N HIS A 392 -20.48 11.85 -73.17
CA HIS A 392 -20.54 12.80 -74.28
C HIS A 392 -19.32 12.72 -75.23
N LEU A 393 -18.79 11.51 -75.43
CA LEU A 393 -17.48 11.30 -76.05
C LEU A 393 -17.32 11.95 -77.44
N ASP A 394 -18.33 11.82 -78.31
CA ASP A 394 -18.27 12.38 -79.67
C ASP A 394 -18.21 13.92 -79.66
N GLU A 395 -18.95 14.55 -78.75
CA GLU A 395 -18.98 16.01 -78.58
C GLU A 395 -17.65 16.53 -78.03
N VAL A 396 -17.11 15.83 -77.03
CA VAL A 396 -15.78 16.10 -76.44
C VAL A 396 -14.68 15.98 -77.49
N ILE A 397 -14.64 14.90 -78.28
CA ILE A 397 -13.64 14.72 -79.35
C ILE A 397 -13.78 15.80 -80.42
N LYS A 398 -15.01 16.16 -80.80
CA LYS A 398 -15.27 17.20 -81.80
C LYS A 398 -14.77 18.56 -81.32
N LEU A 399 -15.03 18.92 -80.07
CA LEU A 399 -14.53 20.15 -79.46
C LEU A 399 -12.99 20.17 -79.45
N ILE A 400 -12.36 19.11 -78.95
CA ILE A 400 -10.90 19.02 -78.86
C ILE A 400 -10.25 19.12 -80.24
N ARG A 401 -10.78 18.40 -81.25
CA ARG A 401 -10.28 18.47 -82.63
C ARG A 401 -10.54 19.80 -83.33
N GLY A 402 -11.55 20.55 -82.89
CA GLY A 402 -11.91 21.87 -83.42
C GLY A 402 -11.15 23.03 -82.79
N SER A 403 -10.45 22.79 -81.68
CA SER A 403 -9.66 23.80 -80.96
C SER A 403 -8.24 23.88 -81.51
N ASN A 404 -7.66 25.08 -81.61
CA ASN A 404 -6.30 25.26 -82.14
C ASN A 404 -5.21 25.05 -81.07
N THR A 405 -5.58 25.20 -79.80
CA THR A 405 -4.66 25.02 -78.66
C THR A 405 -5.29 24.16 -77.55
N PRO A 406 -4.46 23.51 -76.71
CA PRO A 406 -4.96 22.80 -75.53
C PRO A 406 -5.71 23.71 -74.55
N ASP A 407 -5.31 24.98 -74.43
CA ASP A 407 -5.99 25.95 -73.57
C ASP A 407 -7.38 26.35 -74.11
N GLU A 408 -7.54 26.50 -75.42
CA GLU A 408 -8.85 26.69 -76.04
C GLU A 408 -9.76 25.48 -75.80
N ALA A 409 -9.23 24.26 -75.99
CA ALA A 409 -9.98 23.03 -75.72
C ALA A 409 -10.39 22.91 -74.24
N ARG A 410 -9.48 23.24 -73.32
CA ARG A 410 -9.71 23.24 -71.88
C ARG A 410 -10.85 24.20 -71.50
N LEU A 411 -10.78 25.45 -71.95
CA LEU A 411 -11.83 26.45 -71.69
C LEU A 411 -13.17 26.02 -72.30
N GLY A 412 -13.17 25.48 -73.52
CA GLY A 412 -14.37 24.94 -74.17
C GLY A 412 -15.00 23.78 -73.41
N LEU A 413 -14.19 22.87 -72.83
CA LEU A 413 -14.68 21.78 -71.99
C LEU A 413 -15.33 22.30 -70.71
N MET A 414 -14.74 23.33 -70.10
CA MET A 414 -15.30 23.96 -68.90
C MET A 414 -16.64 24.63 -69.19
N GLU A 415 -16.74 25.40 -70.28
CA GLU A 415 -17.96 26.14 -70.64
C GLU A 415 -19.10 25.23 -71.10
N GLN A 416 -18.83 24.25 -71.96
CA GLN A 416 -19.89 23.41 -72.55
C GLN A 416 -20.40 22.31 -71.63
N PHE A 417 -19.53 21.73 -70.80
CA PHE A 417 -19.88 20.58 -69.94
C PHE A 417 -19.92 20.94 -68.45
N GLY A 418 -19.75 22.22 -68.09
CA GLY A 418 -19.77 22.68 -66.70
C GLY A 418 -18.62 22.13 -65.85
N LEU A 419 -17.49 21.80 -66.49
CA LEU A 419 -16.36 21.14 -65.85
C LEU A 419 -15.41 22.15 -65.19
N SER A 420 -14.74 21.72 -64.13
CA SER A 420 -13.64 22.48 -63.51
C SER A 420 -12.34 22.39 -64.33
N ASP A 421 -11.42 23.32 -64.10
CA ASP A 421 -10.09 23.31 -64.72
C ASP A 421 -9.37 21.96 -64.57
N ILE A 422 -9.40 21.39 -63.37
CA ILE A 422 -8.69 20.13 -63.06
C ILE A 422 -9.35 18.95 -63.79
N GLN A 423 -10.69 18.90 -63.86
CA GLN A 423 -11.41 17.88 -64.63
C GLN A 423 -11.12 18.00 -66.13
N SER A 424 -11.17 19.20 -66.69
CA SER A 424 -10.90 19.45 -68.11
C SER A 424 -9.47 19.04 -68.49
N ARG A 425 -8.47 19.33 -67.65
CA ARG A 425 -7.10 18.84 -67.85
C ARG A 425 -7.03 17.32 -67.80
N ALA A 426 -7.67 16.68 -66.83
CA ALA A 426 -7.70 15.22 -66.72
C ALA A 426 -8.34 14.53 -67.94
N ILE A 427 -9.34 15.16 -68.57
CA ILE A 427 -9.95 14.70 -69.82
C ILE A 427 -8.99 14.84 -71.00
N LEU A 428 -8.26 15.96 -71.10
CA LEU A 428 -7.25 16.17 -72.14
C LEU A 428 -6.10 15.16 -72.03
N ASP A 429 -5.73 14.78 -70.81
CA ASP A 429 -4.69 13.77 -70.53
C ASP A 429 -5.20 12.31 -70.66
N MET A 430 -6.47 12.12 -70.99
CA MET A 430 -7.07 10.80 -71.11
C MET A 430 -6.49 10.02 -72.31
N THR A 431 -6.14 8.75 -72.06
CA THR A 431 -5.59 7.86 -73.10
C THR A 431 -6.72 7.08 -73.80
N LEU A 432 -6.60 6.84 -75.12
CA LEU A 432 -7.62 6.16 -75.93
C LEU A 432 -8.03 4.77 -75.37
N ARG A 433 -7.13 4.07 -74.66
CA ARG A 433 -7.45 2.78 -74.02
C ARG A 433 -8.59 2.88 -72.98
N ARG A 434 -8.76 4.04 -72.35
CA ARG A 434 -9.80 4.28 -71.33
C ARG A 434 -11.21 4.41 -71.91
N LEU A 435 -11.34 4.44 -73.24
CA LEU A 435 -12.62 4.53 -73.95
C LEU A 435 -13.31 3.17 -74.15
N THR A 436 -12.66 2.06 -73.74
CA THR A 436 -13.26 0.73 -73.83
C THR A 436 -14.38 0.55 -72.79
N GLY A 437 -15.42 -0.23 -73.12
CA GLY A 437 -16.57 -0.41 -72.22
C GLY A 437 -16.21 -0.91 -70.82
N LEU A 438 -15.24 -1.83 -70.72
CA LEU A 438 -14.74 -2.34 -69.44
C LEU A 438 -14.07 -1.25 -68.58
N GLU A 439 -13.37 -0.28 -69.19
CA GLU A 439 -12.72 0.80 -68.45
C GLU A 439 -13.74 1.84 -67.95
N ARG A 440 -14.83 2.05 -68.69
CA ARG A 440 -15.96 2.85 -68.23
C ARG A 440 -16.63 2.25 -66.99
N ASP A 441 -16.89 0.94 -67.00
CA ASP A 441 -17.50 0.26 -65.86
C ASP A 441 -16.57 0.32 -64.63
N LYS A 442 -15.26 0.11 -64.82
CA LYS A 442 -14.27 0.28 -63.73
C LYS A 442 -14.26 1.69 -63.13
N ILE A 443 -14.32 2.74 -63.95
CA ILE A 443 -14.37 4.13 -63.47
C ILE A 443 -15.65 4.36 -62.66
N LYS A 444 -16.77 3.80 -63.11
CA LYS A 444 -18.05 3.91 -62.41
C LYS A 444 -18.03 3.16 -61.07
N ASP A 445 -17.45 1.96 -61.04
CA ASP A 445 -17.29 1.18 -59.81
C ASP A 445 -16.35 1.88 -58.82
N GLU A 446 -15.21 2.39 -59.29
CA GLU A 446 -14.27 3.20 -58.49
C GLU A 446 -14.97 4.44 -57.90
N TYR A 447 -15.77 5.15 -58.70
CA TYR A 447 -16.55 6.31 -58.25
C TYR A 447 -17.57 5.92 -57.17
N ASN A 448 -18.33 4.84 -57.38
CA ASN A 448 -19.32 4.37 -56.41
C ASN A 448 -18.68 3.94 -55.08
N GLU A 449 -17.53 3.28 -55.13
CA GLU A 449 -16.76 2.89 -53.94
C GLU A 449 -16.20 4.11 -53.20
N LEU A 450 -15.69 5.11 -53.95
CA LEU A 450 -15.25 6.37 -53.37
C LEU A 450 -16.40 7.14 -52.72
N MET A 451 -17.60 7.16 -53.32
CA MET A 451 -18.76 7.82 -52.71
C MET A 451 -19.15 7.17 -51.39
N LYS A 452 -19.12 5.83 -51.30
CA LYS A 452 -19.31 5.11 -50.02
C LYS A 452 -18.23 5.46 -49.01
N THR A 453 -16.99 5.58 -49.46
CA THR A 453 -15.85 5.95 -48.61
C THR A 453 -16.00 7.39 -48.09
N ILE A 454 -16.41 8.33 -48.94
CA ILE A 454 -16.70 9.72 -48.58
C ILE A 454 -17.84 9.79 -47.56
N GLU A 455 -18.91 9.02 -47.76
CA GLU A 455 -20.03 8.95 -46.81
C GLU A 455 -19.57 8.43 -45.44
N TYR A 456 -18.76 7.37 -45.41
CA TYR A 456 -18.16 6.83 -44.19
C TYR A 456 -17.21 7.83 -43.51
N LEU A 457 -16.32 8.49 -44.26
CA LEU A 457 -15.41 9.50 -43.70
C LEU A 457 -16.17 10.71 -43.14
N ASN A 458 -17.25 11.14 -43.80
CA ASN A 458 -18.12 12.19 -43.28
C ASN A 458 -18.83 11.75 -41.99
N SER A 459 -19.29 10.49 -41.89
CA SER A 459 -19.91 9.99 -40.67
C SER A 459 -18.92 9.94 -39.50
N ILE A 460 -17.65 9.59 -39.74
CA ILE A 460 -16.58 9.68 -38.74
C ILE A 460 -16.39 11.13 -38.25
N LEU A 461 -16.38 12.11 -39.14
CA LEU A 461 -16.20 13.51 -38.73
C LEU A 461 -17.41 14.08 -37.97
N ALA A 462 -18.61 13.57 -38.25
CA ALA A 462 -19.85 14.01 -37.62
C ALA A 462 -20.07 13.39 -36.23
N ASP A 463 -19.59 12.17 -35.99
CA ASP A 463 -19.82 11.42 -34.76
C ASP A 463 -18.55 11.29 -33.90
N GLU A 464 -18.56 11.87 -32.70
CA GLU A 464 -17.47 11.70 -31.74
C GLU A 464 -17.39 10.28 -31.16
N GLY A 465 -18.52 9.63 -30.91
CA GLY A 465 -18.56 8.26 -30.41
C GLY A 465 -17.92 7.28 -31.38
N LEU A 466 -18.14 7.47 -32.69
CA LEU A 466 -17.48 6.67 -33.73
C LEU A 466 -15.96 6.89 -33.76
N ARG A 467 -15.49 8.14 -33.58
CA ARG A 467 -14.05 8.43 -33.46
C ARG A 467 -13.45 7.76 -32.23
N MET A 468 -14.14 7.81 -31.09
CA MET A 468 -13.70 7.11 -29.88
C MET A 468 -13.70 5.59 -30.06
N GLN A 469 -14.65 5.04 -30.82
CA GLN A 469 -14.65 3.62 -31.16
C GLN A 469 -13.42 3.25 -32.00
N ILE A 470 -13.06 4.05 -33.01
CA ILE A 470 -11.84 3.84 -33.80
C ILE A 470 -10.59 3.87 -32.92
N ILE A 471 -10.51 4.78 -31.94
CA ILE A 471 -9.39 4.82 -30.98
C ILE A 471 -9.32 3.51 -30.19
N LYS A 472 -10.45 3.02 -29.67
CA LYS A 472 -10.50 1.76 -28.92
C LYS A 472 -10.09 0.57 -29.79
N ASP A 473 -10.55 0.50 -31.03
CA ASP A 473 -10.24 -0.59 -31.96
C ASP A 473 -8.74 -0.60 -32.31
N GLU A 474 -8.16 0.58 -32.59
CA GLU A 474 -6.71 0.71 -32.82
C GLU A 474 -5.89 0.34 -31.57
N LEU A 475 -6.35 0.73 -30.37
CA LEU A 475 -5.68 0.36 -29.12
C LEU A 475 -5.78 -1.15 -28.85
N ALA A 476 -6.92 -1.77 -29.13
CA ALA A 476 -7.09 -3.22 -29.01
C ALA A 476 -6.14 -3.97 -29.96
N GLU A 477 -5.99 -3.47 -31.20
CA GLU A 477 -5.00 -4.00 -32.16
C GLU A 477 -3.56 -3.87 -31.62
N MET A 478 -3.20 -2.74 -31.01
CA MET A 478 -1.87 -2.57 -30.41
C MET A 478 -1.65 -3.53 -29.23
N MET A 479 -2.68 -3.76 -28.42
CA MET A 479 -2.64 -4.71 -27.31
C MET A 479 -2.47 -6.15 -27.81
N GLU A 480 -3.14 -6.54 -28.88
CA GLU A 480 -2.98 -7.88 -29.49
C GLU A 480 -1.56 -8.06 -30.06
N LYS A 481 -1.00 -7.03 -30.70
CA LYS A 481 0.33 -7.09 -31.31
C LYS A 481 1.48 -7.08 -30.30
N TYR A 482 1.35 -6.33 -29.21
CA TYR A 482 2.47 -5.97 -28.33
C TYR A 482 2.23 -6.25 -26.84
N GLY A 483 1.03 -6.70 -26.47
CA GLY A 483 0.69 -7.08 -25.12
C GLY A 483 1.61 -8.18 -24.58
N ASP A 484 2.05 -7.99 -23.34
CA ASP A 484 2.88 -8.97 -22.64
C ASP A 484 2.51 -9.06 -21.16
N GLU A 485 2.99 -10.11 -20.50
CA GLU A 485 2.78 -10.30 -19.08
C GLU A 485 3.59 -9.30 -18.25
N ARG A 486 3.07 -8.98 -17.07
CA ARG A 486 3.74 -8.13 -16.09
C ARG A 486 5.01 -8.81 -15.59
N ARG A 487 6.13 -8.07 -15.55
CA ARG A 487 7.41 -8.57 -15.04
C ARG A 487 7.59 -8.28 -13.56
N THR A 488 7.25 -7.06 -13.16
CA THR A 488 7.48 -6.55 -11.80
C THR A 488 6.37 -7.02 -10.87
N GLN A 489 6.75 -7.70 -9.78
CA GLN A 489 5.79 -8.15 -8.77
C GLN A 489 5.60 -7.06 -7.70
N ILE A 490 4.37 -6.89 -7.23
CA ILE A 490 4.04 -5.94 -6.16
C ILE A 490 3.83 -6.72 -4.87
N VAL A 491 4.66 -6.44 -3.87
CA VAL A 491 4.55 -7.02 -2.54
C VAL A 491 4.06 -5.91 -1.60
N HIS A 492 2.84 -6.04 -1.11
CA HIS A 492 2.30 -5.11 -0.12
C HIS A 492 3.06 -5.29 1.19
N SER A 493 3.56 -4.20 1.79
CA SER A 493 4.22 -4.29 3.09
C SER A 493 3.17 -4.32 4.21
N ALA A 494 3.55 -4.81 5.40
CA ALA A 494 2.67 -4.78 6.58
C ALA A 494 2.27 -3.35 6.99
N GLU A 495 2.97 -2.32 6.49
CA GLU A 495 2.61 -0.90 6.67
C GLU A 495 1.59 -0.40 5.63
N ASP A 496 1.40 -1.10 4.50
CA ASP A 496 0.46 -0.73 3.43
C ASP A 496 -0.92 -1.40 3.56
N MET A 497 -1.06 -2.38 4.46
CA MET A 497 -2.33 -3.04 4.71
C MET A 497 -3.00 -2.41 5.94
N SER A 498 -4.04 -1.60 5.74
CA SER A 498 -5.13 -1.60 6.71
C SER A 498 -5.82 -2.95 6.62
N MET A 499 -5.36 -3.94 7.38
CA MET A 499 -6.10 -5.20 7.59
C MET A 499 -7.56 -4.95 8.04
N GLU A 500 -7.88 -3.74 8.51
CA GLU A 500 -9.23 -3.24 8.80
C GLU A 500 -10.22 -3.43 7.63
N ASP A 501 -9.78 -3.32 6.38
CA ASP A 501 -10.70 -3.39 5.22
C ASP A 501 -11.02 -4.83 4.77
N PHE A 502 -10.25 -5.81 5.23
CA PHE A 502 -10.44 -7.24 4.92
C PHE A 502 -11.02 -8.05 6.08
N ILE A 503 -10.97 -7.53 7.30
CA ILE A 503 -11.46 -8.21 8.51
C ILE A 503 -12.83 -7.66 8.85
N GLU A 504 -13.85 -8.53 8.79
CA GLU A 504 -15.22 -8.17 9.19
C GLU A 504 -15.24 -7.71 10.66
N ASP A 505 -15.94 -6.61 10.91
CA ASP A 505 -16.07 -6.02 12.24
C ASP A 505 -17.15 -6.77 13.05
N GLU A 506 -16.79 -7.97 13.52
CA GLU A 506 -17.66 -8.83 14.32
C GLU A 506 -17.46 -8.62 15.82
N GLU A 507 -18.52 -8.91 16.59
CA GLU A 507 -18.44 -8.96 18.06
C GLU A 507 -17.67 -10.20 18.52
N VAL A 508 -16.64 -9.99 19.32
CA VAL A 508 -15.82 -11.03 19.93
C VAL A 508 -15.73 -10.83 21.44
N VAL A 509 -15.51 -11.94 22.15
CA VAL A 509 -15.23 -11.98 23.58
C VAL A 509 -13.73 -12.15 23.76
N ILE A 510 -13.08 -11.20 24.44
CA ILE A 510 -11.69 -11.27 24.83
C ILE A 510 -11.62 -11.80 26.25
N THR A 511 -10.87 -12.88 26.46
CA THR A 511 -10.63 -13.43 27.80
C THR A 511 -9.16 -13.31 28.14
N ILE A 512 -8.87 -12.85 29.35
CA ILE A 512 -7.53 -12.73 29.91
C ILE A 512 -7.48 -13.56 31.18
N SER A 513 -6.56 -14.52 31.25
CA SER A 513 -6.37 -15.37 32.43
C SER A 513 -5.48 -14.73 33.48
N HIS A 514 -5.48 -15.30 34.68
CA HIS A 514 -4.64 -14.85 35.78
C HIS A 514 -3.14 -14.96 35.47
N GLU A 515 -2.72 -16.00 34.74
CA GLU A 515 -1.33 -16.14 34.27
C GLU A 515 -0.99 -15.22 33.09
N GLY A 516 -1.95 -14.42 32.61
CA GLY A 516 -1.74 -13.44 31.54
C GLY A 516 -1.82 -14.03 30.14
N TYR A 517 -2.53 -15.15 29.96
CA TYR A 517 -2.90 -15.62 28.63
C TYR A 517 -4.10 -14.83 28.11
N ILE A 518 -4.04 -14.41 26.84
CA ILE A 518 -5.08 -13.65 26.16
C ILE A 518 -5.51 -14.38 24.89
N LYS A 519 -6.83 -14.37 24.64
CA LYS A 519 -7.44 -14.86 23.39
C LYS A 519 -8.68 -14.04 23.04
N ARG A 520 -9.10 -14.12 21.79
CA ARG A 520 -10.42 -13.70 21.32
C ARG A 520 -11.23 -14.91 20.85
N THR A 521 -12.52 -14.89 21.11
CA THR A 521 -13.47 -15.93 20.70
C THR A 521 -14.71 -15.24 20.11
N PRO A 522 -15.26 -15.68 18.98
CA PRO A 522 -16.49 -15.12 18.44
C PRO A 522 -17.64 -15.10 19.47
N ALA A 523 -18.40 -14.00 19.55
CA ALA A 523 -19.50 -13.89 20.52
C ALA A 523 -20.63 -14.91 20.28
N THR A 524 -20.73 -15.43 19.05
CA THR A 524 -21.66 -16.50 18.66
C THR A 524 -21.40 -17.81 19.39
N GLU A 525 -20.14 -18.18 19.64
CA GLU A 525 -19.77 -19.37 20.43
C GLU A 525 -20.22 -19.26 21.90
N TYR A 526 -20.33 -18.03 22.42
CA TYR A 526 -20.83 -17.76 23.77
C TYR A 526 -22.38 -17.67 23.83
N ARG A 527 -23.06 -17.32 22.73
CA ARG A 527 -24.54 -17.14 22.70
C ARG A 527 -25.34 -18.45 22.63
N THR A 528 -24.73 -19.59 22.29
CA THR A 528 -25.43 -20.89 22.21
C THR A 528 -25.56 -21.59 23.56
N GLN A 529 -26.37 -21.03 24.46
CA GLN A 529 -27.00 -21.81 25.53
C GLN A 529 -28.37 -21.22 25.89
N ALA A 530 -29.34 -21.42 24.98
CA ALA A 530 -30.75 -21.22 25.30
C ALA A 530 -31.31 -22.52 25.92
N ARG A 531 -31.72 -22.44 27.19
CA ARG A 531 -32.62 -23.35 27.94
C ARG A 531 -32.44 -24.86 27.70
N GLY A 532 -31.82 -25.53 28.68
CA GLY A 532 -32.01 -26.98 28.89
C GLY A 532 -30.93 -27.92 28.34
N GLY A 533 -29.68 -27.49 28.23
CA GLY A 533 -28.55 -28.36 27.86
C GLY A 533 -27.81 -28.91 29.09
N LYS A 534 -27.71 -30.23 29.21
CA LYS A 534 -26.95 -30.96 30.25
C LYS A 534 -25.52 -30.40 30.36
N GLY A 535 -25.14 -29.97 31.55
CA GLY A 535 -23.78 -29.52 31.87
C GLY A 535 -22.73 -30.55 31.50
N SER A 536 -21.76 -30.12 30.68
CA SER A 536 -20.52 -30.87 30.46
C SER A 536 -19.65 -30.72 31.70
N LYS A 537 -19.37 -31.86 32.36
CA LYS A 537 -18.46 -31.99 33.51
C LYS A 537 -17.21 -31.11 33.34
N GLY A 538 -17.07 -30.11 34.19
CA GLY A 538 -15.80 -29.39 34.40
C GLY A 538 -14.80 -30.31 35.09
N SER A 539 -13.57 -30.29 34.61
CA SER A 539 -12.43 -31.07 35.08
C SER A 539 -12.06 -30.79 36.54
N ASP A 540 -11.49 -31.81 37.20
CA ASP A 540 -11.02 -31.78 38.59
C ASP A 540 -10.16 -30.56 38.94
N SER A 541 -10.68 -29.73 39.84
CA SER A 541 -10.18 -28.42 40.21
C SER A 541 -9.11 -28.48 41.30
N ARG A 542 -7.82 -28.61 40.90
CA ARG A 542 -6.70 -28.36 41.84
C ARG A 542 -5.51 -27.56 41.32
N ASN A 543 -5.48 -27.10 40.07
CA ASN A 543 -4.42 -26.21 39.54
C ASN A 543 -4.77 -25.63 38.14
N GLU A 544 -5.94 -25.01 37.96
CA GLU A 544 -6.29 -24.39 36.68
C GLU A 544 -6.21 -22.85 36.73
N ASP A 545 -5.47 -22.29 35.78
CA ASP A 545 -5.45 -20.87 35.44
C ASP A 545 -6.87 -20.44 35.01
N PHE A 546 -7.42 -19.44 35.71
CA PHE A 546 -8.81 -18.99 35.57
C PHE A 546 -8.88 -17.65 34.84
N ILE A 547 -10.05 -17.35 34.27
CA ILE A 547 -10.28 -16.11 33.54
C ILE A 547 -10.45 -14.96 34.54
N GLU A 548 -9.56 -13.97 34.49
CA GLU A 548 -9.58 -12.78 35.35
C GLU A 548 -10.33 -11.61 34.71
N HIS A 549 -10.27 -11.49 33.37
CA HIS A 549 -11.00 -10.46 32.63
C HIS A 549 -11.75 -11.05 31.44
N LEU A 550 -13.02 -10.64 31.29
CA LEU A 550 -13.85 -10.91 30.13
C LEU A 550 -14.33 -9.58 29.57
N LEU A 551 -14.05 -9.30 28.30
CA LEU A 551 -14.35 -8.04 27.63
C LEU A 551 -15.00 -8.32 26.28
N ILE A 552 -16.23 -7.84 26.08
CA ILE A 552 -16.88 -7.85 24.75
C ILE A 552 -16.34 -6.67 23.95
N ALA A 553 -15.79 -6.92 22.76
CA ALA A 553 -15.26 -5.91 21.87
C ALA A 553 -15.59 -6.26 20.42
N SER A 554 -15.51 -5.30 19.49
CA SER A 554 -15.48 -5.66 18.07
C SER A 554 -14.03 -5.82 17.59
N ASN A 555 -13.83 -6.56 16.50
CA ASN A 555 -12.50 -6.80 15.91
C ASN A 555 -11.72 -5.49 15.66
N HIS A 556 -12.43 -4.40 15.36
CA HIS A 556 -11.82 -3.10 15.06
C HIS A 556 -11.50 -2.26 16.31
N ASN A 557 -11.92 -2.67 17.51
CA ASN A 557 -11.57 -1.95 18.73
C ASN A 557 -10.06 -2.03 19.05
N TYR A 558 -9.62 -1.19 19.99
CA TYR A 558 -8.27 -1.23 20.56
C TYR A 558 -8.31 -1.72 22.01
N MET A 559 -7.29 -2.49 22.37
CA MET A 559 -6.94 -2.80 23.75
C MET A 559 -5.69 -2.02 24.15
N LEU A 560 -5.76 -1.27 25.25
CA LEU A 560 -4.60 -0.64 25.87
C LEU A 560 -4.16 -1.42 27.10
N PHE A 561 -2.84 -1.58 27.23
CA PHE A 561 -2.20 -2.34 28.30
C PHE A 561 -1.26 -1.42 29.07
N PHE A 562 -1.46 -1.31 30.37
CA PHE A 562 -0.65 -0.45 31.22
C PHE A 562 0.26 -1.28 32.13
N THR A 563 1.56 -1.00 32.10
CA THR A 563 2.56 -1.73 32.91
C THR A 563 2.82 -1.04 34.25
N GLU A 564 3.41 -1.78 35.19
CA GLU A 564 3.73 -1.28 36.54
C GLU A 564 4.69 -0.08 36.56
N THR A 565 5.52 0.06 35.52
CA THR A 565 6.45 1.20 35.33
C THR A 565 5.76 2.42 34.71
N GLY A 566 4.46 2.32 34.40
CA GLY A 566 3.66 3.42 33.85
C GLY A 566 3.73 3.54 32.33
N ARG A 567 4.09 2.46 31.61
CA ARG A 567 4.07 2.44 30.14
C ARG A 567 2.72 1.95 29.63
N CYS A 568 2.37 2.39 28.42
CA CYS A 568 1.15 2.00 27.72
C CYS A 568 1.51 1.38 26.37
N PHE A 569 0.88 0.24 26.08
CA PHE A 569 0.96 -0.48 24.82
C PHE A 569 -0.44 -0.67 24.24
N TRP A 570 -0.51 -0.99 22.96
CA TRP A 570 -1.76 -1.21 22.24
C TRP A 570 -1.71 -2.53 21.50
N LEU A 571 -2.89 -3.10 21.31
CA LEU A 571 -3.12 -4.19 20.38
C LEU A 571 -4.49 -3.97 19.77
N ARG A 572 -4.63 -4.17 18.46
CA ARG A 572 -5.96 -4.26 17.84
C ARG A 572 -6.60 -5.57 18.28
N VAL A 573 -7.92 -5.58 18.42
CA VAL A 573 -8.61 -6.79 18.88
C VAL A 573 -8.40 -7.95 17.90
N TYR A 574 -8.43 -7.73 16.59
CA TYR A 574 -8.16 -8.80 15.61
C TYR A 574 -6.74 -9.37 15.66
N GLU A 575 -5.75 -8.63 16.22
CA GLU A 575 -4.37 -9.11 16.39
C GLU A 575 -4.24 -10.06 17.58
N ILE A 576 -5.25 -10.10 18.46
CA ILE A 576 -5.33 -11.10 19.52
C ILE A 576 -5.58 -12.47 18.88
N PRO A 577 -4.80 -13.50 19.24
CA PRO A 577 -5.00 -14.85 18.73
C PRO A 577 -6.43 -15.34 18.96
N GLU A 578 -7.03 -15.86 17.89
CA GLU A 578 -8.33 -16.51 17.97
C GLU A 578 -8.19 -17.88 18.62
N GLY A 579 -9.14 -18.24 19.47
CA GLY A 579 -9.16 -19.53 20.15
C GLY A 579 -10.55 -19.90 20.64
N SER A 580 -10.80 -21.20 20.76
CA SER A 580 -12.05 -21.74 21.29
C SER A 580 -12.21 -21.42 22.78
N ARG A 581 -13.45 -21.52 23.30
CA ARG A 581 -13.75 -21.33 24.74
C ARG A 581 -12.86 -22.17 25.67
N LEU A 582 -12.47 -23.38 25.27
CA LEU A 582 -11.64 -24.30 26.07
C LEU A 582 -10.12 -24.07 25.94
N SER A 583 -9.67 -23.33 24.93
CA SER A 583 -8.23 -23.10 24.71
C SER A 583 -7.64 -22.09 25.71
N LYS A 584 -6.37 -22.24 26.12
CA LYS A 584 -5.73 -21.29 27.05
C LYS A 584 -5.37 -19.94 26.42
N GLY A 585 -5.31 -19.83 25.09
CA GLY A 585 -4.83 -18.63 24.40
C GLY A 585 -3.31 -18.52 24.37
N ARG A 586 -2.77 -17.31 24.19
CA ARG A 586 -1.31 -17.07 24.18
C ARG A 586 -0.90 -16.08 25.27
N ALA A 587 0.28 -16.28 25.84
CA ALA A 587 0.83 -15.36 26.82
C ALA A 587 1.02 -13.96 26.21
N ILE A 588 0.51 -12.93 26.89
CA ILE A 588 0.51 -11.55 26.39
C ILE A 588 1.91 -10.99 26.11
N GLN A 589 2.91 -11.45 26.87
CA GLN A 589 4.32 -11.09 26.71
C GLN A 589 4.90 -11.53 25.36
N ASN A 590 4.29 -12.53 24.70
CA ASN A 590 4.72 -13.00 23.39
C ASN A 590 4.04 -12.25 22.24
N ILE A 591 2.98 -11.48 22.51
CA ILE A 591 2.22 -10.73 21.52
C ILE A 591 2.66 -9.26 21.48
N ILE A 592 2.95 -8.69 22.65
CA ILE A 592 3.36 -7.29 22.80
C ILE A 592 4.81 -7.24 23.25
N ASN A 593 5.61 -6.33 22.67
CA ASN A 593 7.03 -6.17 22.99
C ASN A 593 7.25 -5.45 24.34
N ILE A 594 6.82 -6.10 25.42
CA ILE A 594 6.97 -5.65 26.80
C ILE A 594 8.30 -6.22 27.35
N PRO A 595 9.10 -5.43 28.09
CA PRO A 595 10.29 -5.97 28.76
C PRO A 595 9.91 -7.14 29.68
N LYS A 596 10.68 -8.24 29.66
CA LYS A 596 10.38 -9.50 30.40
C LYS A 596 10.14 -9.33 31.90
N GLU A 597 10.65 -8.24 32.48
CA GLU A 597 10.54 -7.96 33.91
C GLU A 597 9.32 -7.12 34.28
N GLU A 598 8.59 -6.54 33.30
CA GLU A 598 7.42 -5.70 33.55
C GLU A 598 6.11 -6.51 33.59
N LYS A 599 5.29 -6.25 34.62
CA LYS A 599 3.92 -6.79 34.70
C LYS A 599 2.88 -5.78 34.23
N ILE A 600 1.84 -6.28 33.55
CA ILE A 600 0.64 -5.49 33.21
C ILE A 600 -0.23 -5.35 34.47
N LYS A 601 -0.77 -4.15 34.67
CA LYS A 601 -1.59 -3.77 35.82
C LYS A 601 -3.02 -3.40 35.44
N ALA A 602 -3.26 -2.97 34.21
CA ALA A 602 -4.59 -2.61 33.76
C ALA A 602 -4.79 -2.87 32.25
N TYR A 603 -6.03 -3.25 31.93
CA TYR A 603 -6.50 -3.57 30.58
C TYR A 603 -7.68 -2.68 30.26
N ILE A 604 -7.56 -1.85 29.21
CA ILE A 604 -8.60 -0.88 28.85
C ILE A 604 -9.02 -1.10 27.41
N LYS A 605 -10.29 -1.46 27.22
CA LYS A 605 -10.93 -1.49 25.90
C LYS A 605 -11.31 -0.08 25.47
N VAL A 606 -10.99 0.27 24.23
CA VAL A 606 -11.31 1.56 23.64
C VAL A 606 -11.96 1.34 22.26
N LYS A 607 -13.09 2.01 22.04
CA LYS A 607 -13.90 1.84 20.82
C LYS A 607 -13.14 2.26 19.57
N ASN A 608 -12.60 3.49 19.58
CA ASN A 608 -11.93 4.09 18.44
C ASN A 608 -10.81 5.02 18.90
N LEU A 609 -9.74 5.14 18.10
CA LEU A 609 -8.65 6.10 18.28
C LEU A 609 -8.56 7.13 17.13
N LYS A 610 -9.54 7.13 16.21
CA LYS A 610 -9.65 8.04 15.06
C LYS A 610 -10.77 9.09 15.25
N ASP A 611 -11.77 8.80 16.09
CA ASP A 611 -12.90 9.70 16.35
C ASP A 611 -12.51 10.82 17.32
N GLN A 612 -12.45 12.05 16.80
CA GLN A 612 -12.01 13.22 17.55
C GLN A 612 -12.92 13.54 18.74
N GLU A 613 -14.24 13.40 18.61
CA GLU A 613 -15.19 13.71 19.69
C GLU A 613 -15.04 12.71 20.84
N TYR A 614 -14.83 11.44 20.51
CA TYR A 614 -14.57 10.39 21.49
C TYR A 614 -13.21 10.58 22.18
N LEU A 615 -12.17 11.00 21.45
CA LEU A 615 -10.84 11.27 22.02
C LEU A 615 -10.82 12.48 22.96
N GLU A 616 -11.61 13.51 22.68
CA GLU A 616 -11.66 14.75 23.47
C GLU A 616 -12.51 14.61 24.74
N ASN A 617 -13.51 13.73 24.73
CA ASN A 617 -14.44 13.55 25.84
C ASN A 617 -14.11 12.37 26.78
N ASN A 618 -13.08 11.56 26.48
CA ASN A 618 -12.68 10.45 27.32
C ASN A 618 -11.26 10.64 27.90
N TYR A 619 -11.07 10.15 29.13
CA TYR A 619 -9.84 10.28 29.88
C TYR A 619 -9.38 8.95 30.45
N ILE A 620 -8.07 8.77 30.55
CA ILE A 620 -7.46 7.69 31.31
C ILE A 620 -7.05 8.21 32.68
N ILE A 621 -7.66 7.66 33.73
CA ILE A 621 -7.26 7.90 35.11
C ILE A 621 -6.39 6.76 35.59
N MET A 622 -5.24 7.11 36.16
CA MET A 622 -4.25 6.20 36.69
C MET A 622 -4.01 6.49 38.17
N CYS A 623 -3.79 5.45 38.97
CA CYS A 623 -3.34 5.61 40.35
C CYS A 623 -2.12 4.76 40.68
N THR A 624 -1.31 5.24 41.62
CA THR A 624 -0.12 4.56 42.11
C THR A 624 -0.30 4.07 43.54
N LYS A 625 0.54 3.11 43.97
CA LYS A 625 0.52 2.57 45.33
C LYS A 625 0.72 3.64 46.42
N LYS A 626 1.53 4.67 46.15
CA LYS A 626 1.74 5.78 47.10
C LYS A 626 0.64 6.86 47.10
N GLY A 627 -0.49 6.62 46.43
CA GLY A 627 -1.64 7.53 46.47
C GLY A 627 -1.58 8.71 45.49
N THR A 628 -0.71 8.63 44.48
CA THR A 628 -0.72 9.58 43.36
C THR A 628 -1.84 9.20 42.40
N ILE A 629 -2.62 10.17 41.94
CA ILE A 629 -3.61 10.02 40.88
C ILE A 629 -3.28 10.95 39.72
N LYS A 630 -3.51 10.49 38.50
CA LYS A 630 -3.27 11.26 37.28
C LYS A 630 -4.40 11.05 36.30
N LYS A 631 -4.82 12.14 35.66
CA LYS A 631 -5.76 12.13 34.54
C LYS A 631 -5.04 12.57 33.26
N THR A 632 -5.22 11.83 32.17
CA THR A 632 -4.68 12.15 30.84
C THR A 632 -5.80 12.03 29.81
N SER A 633 -5.89 12.95 28.84
CA SER A 633 -6.83 12.80 27.71
C SER A 633 -6.52 11.54 26.90
N LEU A 634 -7.57 10.86 26.42
CA LEU A 634 -7.43 9.68 25.55
C LEU A 634 -6.73 10.03 24.23
N GLU A 635 -6.89 11.26 23.73
CA GLU A 635 -6.18 11.78 22.55
C GLU A 635 -4.65 11.58 22.65
N ALA A 636 -4.09 11.68 23.85
CA ALA A 636 -2.65 11.49 24.06
C ALA A 636 -2.15 10.07 23.75
N TYR A 637 -3.08 9.12 23.59
CA TYR A 637 -2.86 7.71 23.27
C TYR A 637 -3.34 7.33 21.86
N SER A 638 -3.78 8.30 21.04
CA SER A 638 -4.32 8.10 19.68
C SER A 638 -3.30 7.62 18.64
N ARG A 639 -2.00 7.66 18.95
CA ARG A 639 -0.91 7.28 18.03
C ARG A 639 -0.14 6.07 18.57
N PRO A 640 -0.57 4.83 18.25
CA PRO A 640 0.10 3.61 18.69
C PRO A 640 1.58 3.56 18.25
N ARG A 641 2.42 2.95 19.08
CA ARG A 641 3.84 2.69 18.77
C ARG A 641 4.21 1.30 19.25
N VAL A 642 4.97 0.56 18.43
CA VAL A 642 5.38 -0.83 18.71
C VAL A 642 6.13 -0.96 20.04
N ASN A 643 6.99 0.02 20.38
CA ASN A 643 7.76 0.02 21.62
C ASN A 643 6.99 0.61 22.82
N GLY A 644 5.68 0.85 22.69
CA GLY A 644 4.86 1.50 23.70
C GLY A 644 5.24 2.97 23.94
N ILE A 645 4.53 3.61 24.86
CA ILE A 645 4.78 4.98 25.28
C ILE A 645 4.77 5.11 26.80
N ASN A 646 5.42 6.15 27.32
CA ASN A 646 5.22 6.54 28.72
C ASN A 646 3.81 7.14 28.90
N ALA A 647 3.08 6.70 29.92
CA ALA A 647 1.74 7.15 30.29
C ALA A 647 1.73 7.95 31.61
N ILE A 648 2.60 7.59 32.55
CA ILE A 648 2.79 8.27 33.84
C ILE A 648 4.25 8.12 34.30
N ASN A 649 4.82 9.20 34.82
CA ASN A 649 6.14 9.10 35.45
C ASN A 649 5.99 8.55 36.87
N ILE A 650 6.54 7.36 37.12
CA ILE A 650 6.50 6.68 38.42
C ILE A 650 7.71 7.12 39.27
N ASN A 651 7.45 7.55 40.50
CA ASN A 651 8.51 7.94 41.43
C ASN A 651 9.24 6.71 41.99
N GLU A 652 10.46 6.91 42.49
CA GLU A 652 11.24 5.83 43.09
C GLU A 652 10.49 5.14 44.27
N GLY A 653 10.46 3.81 44.21
CA GLY A 653 9.73 2.96 45.16
C GLY A 653 8.20 3.07 45.08
N ASP A 654 7.65 3.68 44.03
CA ASP A 654 6.23 3.66 43.69
C ASP A 654 5.99 2.73 42.48
N GLN A 655 4.73 2.41 42.19
CA GLN A 655 4.36 1.66 40.97
C GLN A 655 2.93 2.01 40.56
N LEU A 656 2.63 1.90 39.27
CA LEU A 656 1.25 1.97 38.80
C LEU A 656 0.46 0.81 39.43
N LEU A 657 -0.71 1.11 39.96
CA LEU A 657 -1.59 0.12 40.57
C LEU A 657 -2.77 -0.22 39.67
N GLU A 658 -3.45 0.80 39.11
CA GLU A 658 -4.69 0.64 38.35
C GLU A 658 -4.82 1.77 37.32
N ALA A 659 -5.49 1.48 36.20
CA ALA A 659 -5.89 2.48 35.21
C ALA A 659 -7.32 2.22 34.72
N SER A 660 -8.11 3.28 34.54
CA SER A 660 -9.51 3.16 34.10
C SER A 660 -9.85 4.24 33.08
N LEU A 661 -10.71 3.90 32.12
CA LEU A 661 -11.33 4.84 31.20
C LEU A 661 -12.48 5.56 31.91
N THR A 662 -12.56 6.87 31.72
CA THR A 662 -13.49 7.77 32.43
C THR A 662 -14.02 8.84 31.48
N SER A 663 -15.19 9.39 31.78
CA SER A 663 -15.96 10.29 30.90
C SER A 663 -15.76 11.79 31.20
N GLY A 664 -14.92 12.14 32.16
CA GLY A 664 -14.77 13.50 32.68
C GLY A 664 -15.66 13.80 33.91
N SER A 665 -16.69 12.98 34.16
CA SER A 665 -17.62 13.11 35.30
C SER A 665 -17.62 11.93 36.27
N SER A 666 -16.77 10.92 36.07
CA SER A 666 -16.73 9.69 36.88
C SER A 666 -16.39 9.94 38.36
N GLU A 667 -16.99 9.16 39.25
CA GLU A 667 -16.65 9.17 40.68
C GLU A 667 -15.50 8.20 40.96
N ILE A 668 -14.42 8.70 41.56
CA ILE A 668 -13.24 7.90 41.87
C ILE A 668 -13.26 7.51 43.34
N VAL A 669 -13.15 6.20 43.60
CA VAL A 669 -12.96 5.65 44.94
C VAL A 669 -11.61 4.98 45.04
N MET A 670 -10.77 5.42 45.98
CA MET A 670 -9.48 4.79 46.27
C MET A 670 -9.49 4.23 47.69
N ALA A 671 -9.08 2.97 47.85
CA ALA A 671 -9.00 2.32 49.15
C ALA A 671 -7.55 2.18 49.64
N LEU A 672 -7.37 2.34 50.95
CA LEU A 672 -6.11 2.22 51.65
C LEU A 672 -6.05 0.94 52.46
N ARG A 673 -4.85 0.38 52.57
CA ARG A 673 -4.53 -0.79 53.39
C ARG A 673 -4.98 -0.65 54.85
N SER A 674 -4.94 0.57 55.39
CA SER A 674 -5.46 0.94 56.72
C SER A 674 -6.98 0.85 56.91
N GLY A 675 -7.74 0.38 55.90
CA GLY A 675 -9.20 0.21 55.98
C GLY A 675 -9.97 1.51 55.79
N ARG A 676 -9.39 2.47 55.09
CA ARG A 676 -10.02 3.75 54.73
C ARG A 676 -10.24 3.82 53.22
N ALA A 677 -11.26 4.56 52.79
CA ALA A 677 -11.47 4.85 51.37
C ALA A 677 -11.83 6.32 51.18
N ILE A 678 -11.35 6.93 50.10
CA ILE A 678 -11.71 8.29 49.70
C ILE A 678 -12.58 8.22 48.45
N ARG A 679 -13.63 9.03 48.38
CA ARG A 679 -14.46 9.25 47.20
C ARG A 679 -14.37 10.72 46.78
N PHE A 680 -14.12 10.98 45.51
CA PHE A 680 -14.14 12.32 44.93
C PHE A 680 -14.46 12.27 43.44
N ASN A 681 -15.03 13.35 42.92
CA ASN A 681 -15.28 13.48 41.49
C ASN A 681 -13.98 13.73 40.71
N GLU A 682 -13.81 13.06 39.58
CA GLU A 682 -12.60 13.19 38.76
C GLU A 682 -12.34 14.60 38.21
N SER A 683 -13.36 15.46 38.13
CA SER A 683 -13.23 16.86 37.71
C SER A 683 -12.27 17.65 38.60
N THR A 684 -12.07 17.20 39.84
CA THR A 684 -11.10 17.78 40.79
C THR A 684 -9.64 17.48 40.42
N VAL A 685 -9.40 16.55 39.49
CA VAL A 685 -8.09 16.20 38.92
C VAL A 685 -8.01 16.81 37.52
N ARG A 686 -7.14 17.81 37.32
CA ARG A 686 -6.95 18.39 35.99
C ARG A 686 -6.27 17.38 35.04
N PRO A 687 -6.65 17.35 33.75
CA PRO A 687 -5.89 16.63 32.73
C PRO A 687 -4.44 17.12 32.68
N MET A 688 -3.50 16.18 32.52
CA MET A 688 -2.07 16.44 32.38
C MET A 688 -1.47 15.68 31.21
N GLY A 689 -0.30 16.11 30.75
CA GLY A 689 0.46 15.38 29.73
C GLY A 689 1.02 14.05 30.24
N ARG A 690 1.37 13.16 29.31
CA ARG A 690 1.84 11.80 29.59
C ARG A 690 3.10 11.69 30.43
N THR A 691 4.00 12.66 30.39
CA THR A 691 5.24 12.65 31.18
C THR A 691 5.08 13.20 32.60
N ALA A 692 3.90 13.72 32.97
CA ALA A 692 3.66 14.21 34.32
C ALA A 692 3.52 13.06 35.34
N THR A 693 3.90 13.35 36.59
CA THR A 693 3.78 12.41 37.73
C THR A 693 2.35 12.30 38.27
N GLY A 694 1.57 13.39 38.25
CA GLY A 694 0.21 13.43 38.79
C GLY A 694 0.08 14.29 40.05
N VAL A 695 -1.06 14.18 40.73
CA VAL A 695 -1.39 14.89 41.98
C VAL A 695 -1.76 13.91 43.08
N ARG A 696 -1.79 14.36 44.33
CA ARG A 696 -2.22 13.50 45.44
C ARG A 696 -3.71 13.17 45.35
N GLY A 697 -4.05 11.89 45.20
CA GLY A 697 -5.42 11.38 45.21
C GLY A 697 -5.92 11.07 46.62
N VAL A 698 -5.05 10.56 47.49
CA VAL A 698 -5.37 10.21 48.88
C VAL A 698 -4.17 10.46 49.80
N THR A 699 -4.41 10.79 51.05
CA THR A 699 -3.37 10.86 52.10
C THR A 699 -3.29 9.52 52.83
N LEU A 700 -2.12 8.89 52.75
CA LEU A 700 -1.76 7.67 53.47
C LEU A 700 -1.75 7.91 54.99
N ALA A 701 -2.14 6.92 55.79
CA ALA A 701 -2.21 7.06 57.25
C ALA A 701 -0.83 7.06 57.93
N HIS A 702 0.12 6.29 57.39
CA HIS A 702 1.49 6.11 57.88
C HIS A 702 2.39 5.55 56.76
N ASP A 703 3.70 5.46 56.99
CA ASP A 703 4.68 5.07 55.94
C ASP A 703 4.48 3.66 55.36
N LYS A 704 3.85 2.75 56.10
CA LYS A 704 3.48 1.40 55.64
C LYS A 704 2.09 1.29 55.00
N ASP A 705 1.34 2.40 54.94
CA ASP A 705 0.01 2.41 54.33
C ASP A 705 0.17 2.62 52.83
N GLU A 706 -0.69 1.99 52.04
CA GLU A 706 -0.63 2.04 50.58
C GLU A 706 -2.03 1.96 50.00
N VAL A 707 -2.19 2.39 48.76
CA VAL A 707 -3.42 2.18 48.00
C VAL A 707 -3.50 0.72 47.58
N VAL A 708 -4.64 0.09 47.83
CA VAL A 708 -4.87 -1.34 47.52
C VAL A 708 -5.80 -1.54 46.33
N GLY A 709 -6.45 -0.47 45.88
CA GLY A 709 -7.15 -0.43 44.60
C GLY A 709 -7.86 0.89 44.36
N MET A 710 -8.28 1.09 43.11
CA MET A 710 -9.08 2.20 42.65
C MET A 710 -10.24 1.67 41.82
N ILE A 711 -11.42 2.26 42.00
CA ILE A 711 -12.57 2.02 41.13
C ILE A 711 -13.06 3.35 40.59
N ALA A 712 -13.41 3.37 39.30
CA ALA A 712 -14.17 4.45 38.68
C ALA A 712 -15.62 3.99 38.60
N VAL A 713 -16.53 4.79 39.16
CA VAL A 713 -17.96 4.46 39.23
C VAL A 713 -18.74 5.50 38.43
N ASP A 714 -19.39 5.03 37.37
CA ASP A 714 -20.30 5.82 36.54
C ASP A 714 -21.77 5.41 36.75
N ASP A 715 -22.02 4.18 37.21
CA ASP A 715 -23.36 3.64 37.46
C ASP A 715 -23.72 3.74 38.95
N ALA A 716 -24.90 4.30 39.23
CA ALA A 716 -25.46 4.39 40.58
C ALA A 716 -25.88 3.02 41.15
N SER A 717 -26.07 2.00 40.30
CA SER A 717 -26.44 0.64 40.75
C SER A 717 -25.25 -0.14 41.33
N ALA A 718 -24.03 0.34 41.13
CA ALA A 718 -22.81 -0.34 41.55
C ALA A 718 -22.58 -0.22 43.06
N THR A 719 -22.19 -1.34 43.67
CA THR A 719 -21.79 -1.40 45.09
C THR A 719 -20.29 -1.63 45.23
N VAL A 720 -19.73 -1.21 46.36
CA VAL A 720 -18.30 -1.33 46.67
C VAL A 720 -18.06 -2.59 47.50
N MET A 721 -17.37 -3.56 46.91
CA MET A 721 -16.88 -4.75 47.61
C MET A 721 -15.47 -4.52 48.13
N VAL A 722 -15.25 -4.77 49.41
CA VAL A 722 -13.92 -4.69 50.04
C VAL A 722 -13.57 -6.01 50.72
N VAL A 723 -12.31 -6.42 50.63
CA VAL A 723 -11.81 -7.69 51.20
C VAL A 723 -10.51 -7.44 51.96
N SER A 724 -10.39 -8.06 53.14
CA SER A 724 -9.24 -8.00 54.03
C SER A 724 -8.43 -9.30 54.03
N GLU A 725 -7.18 -9.21 54.46
CA GLU A 725 -6.17 -10.27 54.39
C GLU A 725 -6.61 -11.59 55.03
N LYS A 726 -7.36 -11.55 56.14
CA LYS A 726 -7.81 -12.75 56.88
C LYS A 726 -9.19 -13.26 56.45
N GLY A 727 -9.66 -12.89 55.25
CA GLY A 727 -10.88 -13.46 54.69
C GLY A 727 -12.17 -12.83 55.20
N TYR A 728 -12.13 -11.59 55.67
CA TYR A 728 -13.34 -10.81 55.93
C TYR A 728 -13.59 -9.88 54.75
N GLY A 729 -14.85 -9.62 54.44
CA GLY A 729 -15.20 -8.64 53.44
C GLY A 729 -16.65 -8.21 53.52
N LYS A 730 -16.99 -7.21 52.72
CA LYS A 730 -18.34 -6.67 52.70
C LYS A 730 -18.63 -5.86 51.45
N ARG A 731 -19.91 -5.86 51.12
CA ARG A 731 -20.52 -5.06 50.07
C ARG A 731 -21.20 -3.84 50.68
N THR A 732 -20.90 -2.66 50.19
CA THR A 732 -21.48 -1.41 50.70
C THR A 732 -21.95 -0.53 49.55
N ASP A 733 -23.09 0.14 49.74
CA ASP A 733 -23.60 1.10 48.76
C ASP A 733 -22.59 2.23 48.53
N ILE A 734 -22.44 2.66 47.27
CA ILE A 734 -21.57 3.78 46.92
C ILE A 734 -22.03 5.08 47.59
N GLU A 735 -23.34 5.29 47.77
CA GLU A 735 -23.92 6.48 48.38
C GLU A 735 -23.52 6.65 49.86
N ASP A 736 -23.28 5.55 50.57
CA ASP A 736 -22.78 5.64 51.93
C ASP A 736 -21.43 6.37 51.99
N TYR A 737 -20.59 6.23 50.95
CA TYR A 737 -19.31 6.93 50.84
C TYR A 737 -19.56 8.40 50.51
N ARG A 738 -19.47 9.27 51.53
CA ARG A 738 -19.55 10.72 51.32
C ARG A 738 -18.46 11.18 50.34
N VAL A 739 -18.85 12.03 49.39
CA VAL A 739 -17.91 12.72 48.51
C VAL A 739 -17.05 13.69 49.33
N THR A 740 -15.74 13.67 49.11
CA THR A 740 -14.76 14.52 49.79
C THR A 740 -13.83 15.17 48.78
N ASN A 741 -13.02 16.14 49.21
CA ASN A 741 -11.94 16.66 48.35
C ASN A 741 -10.82 15.62 48.22
N ARG A 742 -10.30 15.44 47.00
CA ARG A 742 -9.11 14.62 46.74
C ARG A 742 -7.95 14.98 47.66
N GLY A 743 -7.10 14.01 47.98
CA GLY A 743 -5.97 14.18 48.88
C GLY A 743 -6.36 14.18 50.36
N GLY A 744 -7.63 13.98 50.72
CA GLY A 744 -8.06 13.74 52.09
C GLY A 744 -7.59 12.39 52.64
N LYS A 745 -7.81 12.15 53.93
CA LYS A 745 -7.53 10.85 54.59
C LYS A 745 -8.58 9.77 54.29
N GLY A 746 -9.62 10.08 53.52
CA GLY A 746 -10.78 9.20 53.32
C GLY A 746 -11.63 9.01 54.58
N VAL A 747 -12.62 8.14 54.49
CA VAL A 747 -13.51 7.68 55.55
C VAL A 747 -13.26 6.20 55.85
N LYS A 748 -13.65 5.70 57.03
CA LYS A 748 -13.53 4.25 57.31
C LYS A 748 -14.39 3.47 56.30
N THR A 749 -13.77 2.49 55.65
CA THR A 749 -14.42 1.54 54.73
C THR A 749 -14.54 0.16 55.32
N ILE A 750 -13.66 -0.24 56.24
CA ILE A 750 -13.76 -1.48 57.02
C ILE A 750 -13.05 -1.26 58.37
N THR A 751 -13.49 -1.93 59.42
CA THR A 751 -12.82 -1.86 60.72
C THR A 751 -11.69 -2.88 60.80
N ILE A 752 -10.45 -2.41 60.65
CA ILE A 752 -9.25 -3.25 60.77
C ILE A 752 -9.04 -3.65 62.24
N THR A 753 -8.94 -4.96 62.48
CA THR A 753 -8.62 -5.59 63.76
C THR A 753 -7.64 -6.74 63.53
N GLU A 754 -7.06 -7.29 64.60
CA GLU A 754 -6.24 -8.52 64.49
C GLU A 754 -7.00 -9.69 63.83
N LYS A 755 -8.33 -9.71 63.90
CA LYS A 755 -9.17 -10.75 63.29
C LYS A 755 -9.37 -10.56 61.78
N THR A 756 -9.48 -9.31 61.32
CA THR A 756 -9.71 -9.01 59.89
C THR A 756 -8.42 -8.98 59.10
N GLY A 757 -7.30 -8.58 59.73
CA GLY A 757 -6.07 -8.21 59.00
C GLY A 757 -6.26 -6.93 58.17
N ASP A 758 -5.23 -6.57 57.42
CA ASP A 758 -5.19 -5.38 56.58
C ASP A 758 -6.18 -5.46 55.41
N LEU A 759 -6.61 -4.32 54.86
CA LEU A 759 -7.41 -4.32 53.63
C LEU A 759 -6.50 -4.66 52.44
N ILE A 760 -6.97 -5.50 51.52
CA ILE A 760 -6.16 -5.97 50.38
C ILE A 760 -6.79 -5.71 49.01
N ALA A 761 -8.11 -5.51 48.94
CA ALA A 761 -8.80 -5.31 47.67
C ALA A 761 -10.05 -4.43 47.80
N ILE A 762 -10.35 -3.71 46.72
CA ILE A 762 -11.60 -3.01 46.47
C ILE A 762 -12.05 -3.32 45.04
N LYS A 763 -13.32 -3.65 44.84
CA LYS A 763 -13.92 -3.91 43.52
C LYS A 763 -15.30 -3.24 43.44
N SER A 764 -15.65 -2.78 42.24
CA SER A 764 -17.00 -2.31 41.92
C SER A 764 -17.80 -3.51 41.41
N VAL A 765 -18.88 -3.84 42.12
CA VAL A 765 -19.64 -5.08 41.89
C VAL A 765 -21.15 -4.83 41.88
N THR A 766 -21.87 -5.73 41.24
CA THR A 766 -23.33 -5.80 41.15
C THR A 766 -23.81 -7.16 41.67
N ASP A 767 -25.14 -7.38 41.69
CA ASP A 767 -25.72 -8.67 42.06
C ASP A 767 -25.43 -9.79 41.04
N ASN A 768 -25.02 -9.44 39.82
CA ASN A 768 -24.72 -10.38 38.72
C ASN A 768 -23.22 -10.71 38.61
N ASP A 769 -22.42 -10.34 39.61
CA ASP A 769 -20.99 -10.62 39.66
C ASP A 769 -20.70 -11.71 40.71
N ASP A 770 -19.63 -12.48 40.52
CA ASP A 770 -19.05 -13.33 41.56
C ASP A 770 -17.68 -12.80 42.00
N LEU A 771 -17.29 -13.19 43.20
CA LEU A 771 -15.99 -12.88 43.78
C LEU A 771 -15.14 -14.14 43.88
N MET A 772 -14.01 -14.17 43.18
CA MET A 772 -12.99 -15.19 43.38
C MET A 772 -11.94 -14.72 44.39
N ILE A 773 -11.62 -15.58 45.34
CA ILE A 773 -10.63 -15.36 46.39
C ILE A 773 -9.60 -16.48 46.34
N ILE A 774 -8.32 -16.12 46.32
CA ILE A 774 -7.22 -17.07 46.31
C ILE A 774 -6.37 -16.81 47.53
N ASN A 775 -6.10 -17.83 48.34
CA ASN A 775 -5.18 -17.72 49.48
C ASN A 775 -3.73 -18.05 49.07
N LYS A 776 -2.77 -17.73 49.95
CA LYS A 776 -1.34 -17.97 49.70
C LYS A 776 -1.01 -19.47 49.60
N SER A 777 -1.85 -20.34 50.14
CA SER A 777 -1.73 -21.79 50.02
C SER A 777 -2.30 -22.36 48.70
N GLY A 778 -2.86 -21.53 47.82
CA GLY A 778 -3.37 -21.93 46.50
C GLY A 778 -4.83 -22.43 46.47
N ILE A 779 -5.57 -22.33 47.58
CA ILE A 779 -7.02 -22.60 47.62
C ILE A 779 -7.76 -21.44 46.97
N VAL A 780 -8.58 -21.76 45.98
CA VAL A 780 -9.46 -20.85 45.26
C VAL A 780 -10.90 -21.04 45.76
N ILE A 781 -11.60 -19.95 46.07
CA ILE A 781 -13.02 -19.96 46.45
C ILE A 781 -13.78 -18.95 45.58
N ARG A 782 -14.91 -19.37 45.03
CA ARG A 782 -15.88 -18.54 44.32
C ARG A 782 -17.06 -18.22 45.24
N ILE A 783 -17.47 -16.96 45.31
CA ILE A 783 -18.58 -16.50 46.15
C ILE A 783 -19.55 -15.70 45.28
N VAL A 784 -20.81 -16.14 45.23
CA VAL A 784 -21.86 -15.42 44.51
C VAL A 784 -22.25 -14.16 45.27
N LEU A 785 -22.17 -12.99 44.61
CA LEU A 785 -22.34 -11.72 45.33
C LEU A 785 -23.79 -11.42 45.68
N SER A 786 -24.77 -12.00 44.99
CA SER A 786 -26.20 -11.90 45.33
C SER A 786 -26.50 -12.44 46.74
N HIS A 787 -25.70 -13.39 47.25
CA HIS A 787 -25.82 -13.94 48.60
C HIS A 787 -25.24 -13.02 49.69
N LEU A 788 -24.40 -12.04 49.31
CA LEU A 788 -23.82 -11.08 50.24
C LEU A 788 -24.70 -9.84 50.37
N ARG A 789 -25.32 -9.69 51.54
CA ARG A 789 -26.12 -8.51 51.88
C ARG A 789 -25.27 -7.24 51.87
N VAL A 790 -25.85 -6.15 51.36
CA VAL A 790 -25.29 -4.80 51.46
C VAL A 790 -25.34 -4.34 52.92
N ILE A 791 -24.20 -3.93 53.47
CA ILE A 791 -24.08 -3.44 54.84
C ILE A 791 -23.26 -2.15 54.89
N GLY A 792 -23.48 -1.37 55.96
CA GLY A 792 -22.87 -0.04 56.10
C GLY A 792 -21.34 -0.04 56.17
N ARG A 793 -20.74 1.13 55.91
CA ARG A 793 -19.28 1.29 55.79
C ARG A 793 -18.46 0.93 57.02
N ALA A 794 -18.86 1.39 58.20
CA ALA A 794 -18.04 1.30 59.42
C ALA A 794 -18.27 0.01 60.20
N THR A 795 -18.24 -1.14 59.52
CA THR A 795 -18.45 -2.48 60.09
C THR A 795 -17.21 -3.37 59.87
N GLN A 796 -17.17 -4.54 60.50
CA GLN A 796 -16.09 -5.53 60.30
C GLN A 796 -16.28 -6.38 59.04
N GLY A 797 -17.48 -6.40 58.46
CA GLY A 797 -17.82 -7.30 57.37
C GLY A 797 -18.20 -8.70 57.84
N VAL A 798 -18.54 -9.55 56.88
CA VAL A 798 -18.81 -10.97 57.09
C VAL A 798 -17.57 -11.78 56.72
N ARG A 799 -17.48 -12.99 57.25
CA ARG A 799 -16.39 -13.91 56.90
C ARG A 799 -16.69 -14.53 55.54
N LEU A 800 -15.81 -14.29 54.58
CA LEU A 800 -15.89 -14.82 53.23
C LEU A 800 -15.24 -16.21 53.12
N ILE A 801 -14.13 -16.42 53.84
CA ILE A 801 -13.37 -17.68 53.83
C ILE A 801 -12.86 -18.04 55.22
N ASN A 802 -12.86 -19.34 55.54
CA ASN A 802 -12.25 -19.87 56.75
C ASN A 802 -10.79 -20.28 56.48
N LEU A 803 -9.85 -19.36 56.73
CA LEU A 803 -8.41 -19.62 56.61
C LEU A 803 -7.90 -20.44 57.82
N LYS A 804 -7.11 -21.50 57.56
CA LYS A 804 -6.47 -22.34 58.59
C LYS A 804 -5.05 -21.83 58.88
N GLY A 805 -4.65 -21.78 60.15
CA GLY A 805 -3.27 -21.43 60.55
C GLY A 805 -2.86 -19.98 60.23
N ASN A 806 -1.67 -19.79 59.64
CA ASN A 806 -1.11 -18.49 59.23
C ASN A 806 -1.41 -18.12 57.77
N ASP A 807 -2.42 -18.74 57.17
CA ASP A 807 -2.81 -18.49 55.78
C ASP A 807 -3.50 -17.11 55.62
N ALA A 808 -3.37 -16.52 54.44
CA ALA A 808 -3.84 -15.18 54.11
C ALA A 808 -4.30 -15.13 52.65
N ILE A 809 -5.21 -14.21 52.33
CA ILE A 809 -5.61 -13.99 50.93
C ILE A 809 -4.41 -13.43 50.15
N ALA A 810 -4.15 -14.02 48.98
CA ALA A 810 -3.14 -13.63 48.01
C ALA A 810 -3.73 -12.73 46.91
N SER A 811 -4.92 -13.06 46.39
CA SER A 811 -5.56 -12.29 45.30
C SER A 811 -7.08 -12.33 45.41
N VAL A 812 -7.73 -11.30 44.85
CA VAL A 812 -9.19 -11.17 44.76
C VAL A 812 -9.55 -10.65 43.36
N ALA A 813 -10.35 -11.42 42.64
CA ALA A 813 -10.85 -11.07 41.31
C ALA A 813 -12.38 -11.00 41.31
N LYS A 814 -12.91 -10.12 40.45
CA LYS A 814 -14.34 -10.03 40.15
C LYS A 814 -14.56 -10.74 38.82
N ILE A 815 -15.48 -11.69 38.77
CA ILE A 815 -15.87 -12.40 37.55
C ILE A 815 -17.38 -12.22 37.32
N GLU A 816 -17.84 -12.43 36.09
CA GLU A 816 -19.26 -12.42 35.78
C GLU A 816 -19.92 -13.71 36.31
N HIS A 817 -21.14 -13.61 36.83
CA HIS A 817 -21.86 -14.78 37.33
C HIS A 817 -22.23 -15.73 36.17
N GLU A 818 -21.95 -17.02 36.35
CA GLU A 818 -22.41 -18.09 35.46
C GLU A 818 -23.40 -18.93 36.28
N ASP A 819 -24.59 -19.21 35.73
CA ASP A 819 -25.63 -20.01 36.38
C ASP A 819 -25.18 -21.48 36.51
N ASP A 820 -24.36 -21.78 37.51
CA ASP A 820 -24.07 -23.14 37.95
C ASP A 820 -24.96 -23.45 39.17
N GLU A 821 -26.05 -24.20 38.96
CA GLU A 821 -26.82 -24.80 40.05
C GLU A 821 -26.01 -25.94 40.67
N GLU A 822 -25.09 -25.62 41.58
CA GLU A 822 -24.65 -26.55 42.62
C GLU A 822 -25.08 -26.02 43.99
N GLU A 823 -26.06 -26.69 44.58
CA GLU A 823 -26.45 -26.51 45.98
C GLU A 823 -25.24 -26.75 46.88
N VAL A 824 -24.71 -25.68 47.47
CA VAL A 824 -23.79 -25.80 48.61
C VAL A 824 -24.61 -26.29 49.79
N SER A 825 -24.39 -27.54 50.17
CA SER A 825 -24.91 -28.19 51.38
C SER A 825 -25.01 -27.24 52.57
N GLU A 826 -26.23 -27.05 53.07
CA GLU A 826 -26.50 -26.47 54.38
C GLU A 826 -25.81 -27.31 55.46
N ASP A 827 -24.78 -26.76 56.11
CA ASP A 827 -24.44 -27.10 57.50
C ASP A 827 -23.49 -26.07 58.11
N VAL A 828 -24.03 -24.92 58.54
CA VAL A 828 -23.62 -24.25 59.79
C VAL A 828 -24.83 -23.46 60.32
N LEU A 829 -25.69 -24.12 61.09
CA LEU A 829 -26.70 -23.46 61.92
C LEU A 829 -26.03 -22.71 63.09
N ILE A 830 -26.42 -21.45 63.28
CA ILE A 830 -26.25 -20.74 64.57
C ILE A 830 -27.46 -21.10 65.43
N THR A 831 -27.24 -21.77 66.57
CA THR A 831 -28.10 -21.64 67.76
C THR A 831 -27.32 -21.90 69.05
N ASP A 832 -27.52 -20.99 70.00
CA ASP A 832 -27.09 -21.09 71.40
C ASP A 832 -27.88 -22.14 72.18
N GLN A 833 -27.16 -22.85 73.07
CA GLN A 833 -27.53 -23.50 74.35
C GLN A 833 -28.48 -24.72 74.44
N ALA A 834 -27.91 -25.75 75.11
CA ALA A 834 -28.43 -26.58 76.23
C ALA A 834 -28.64 -28.10 75.97
N ASP A 835 -27.70 -28.87 76.55
CA ASP A 835 -27.78 -30.17 77.24
C ASP A 835 -28.39 -31.46 76.62
N VAL A 836 -27.69 -32.55 76.97
CA VAL A 836 -28.07 -33.97 77.13
C VAL A 836 -27.63 -34.97 76.03
N LEU A 837 -26.60 -35.76 76.40
CA LEU A 837 -26.11 -37.06 75.88
C LEU A 837 -27.15 -38.21 76.05
N PRO A 838 -26.92 -39.49 75.65
CA PRO A 838 -26.10 -40.13 74.60
C PRO A 838 -26.83 -41.31 73.87
N GLU A 839 -26.04 -42.18 73.20
CA GLU A 839 -26.28 -43.62 72.86
C GLU A 839 -27.03 -43.92 71.54
N GLU A 840 -26.78 -44.98 70.75
CA GLU A 840 -25.75 -46.04 70.65
C GLU A 840 -26.03 -46.78 69.32
N GLY A 841 -24.98 -47.27 68.65
CA GLY A 841 -24.95 -48.46 67.79
C GLY A 841 -25.78 -48.50 66.48
N ALA A 842 -25.57 -49.41 65.53
CA ALA A 842 -24.48 -50.34 65.17
C ALA A 842 -24.95 -51.10 63.89
N VAL A 843 -23.99 -51.69 63.15
CA VAL A 843 -24.06 -52.92 62.28
C VAL A 843 -24.98 -52.93 61.01
N THR A 844 -24.39 -53.02 59.79
CA THR A 844 -24.27 -54.20 58.86
C THR A 844 -25.44 -54.35 57.87
N GLU A 845 -25.38 -54.96 56.67
CA GLU A 845 -24.52 -56.00 56.04
C GLU A 845 -24.92 -56.17 54.54
N GLY A 846 -24.03 -56.80 53.74
CA GLY A 846 -24.35 -57.74 52.63
C GLY A 846 -24.50 -57.14 51.22
N GLU A 847 -23.57 -57.26 50.27
CA GLU A 847 -23.02 -58.43 49.53
C GLU A 847 -24.01 -59.14 48.58
N ASP A 848 -23.74 -59.09 47.26
CA ASP A 848 -23.23 -60.20 46.41
C ASP A 848 -23.47 -59.90 44.91
N ALA A 849 -22.42 -59.80 44.08
CA ALA A 849 -21.79 -60.85 43.23
C ALA A 849 -22.34 -60.80 41.77
N ALA A 850 -21.60 -61.02 40.67
CA ALA A 850 -20.30 -61.66 40.43
C ALA A 850 -19.83 -61.31 38.98
N VAL A 851 -18.50 -61.12 38.73
CA VAL A 851 -17.59 -62.02 37.93
C VAL A 851 -17.44 -61.59 36.44
N GLU A 852 -16.30 -61.51 35.73
CA GLU A 852 -14.86 -61.93 35.81
C GLU A 852 -14.09 -61.03 34.78
N GLU A 853 -12.91 -60.44 35.09
CA GLU A 853 -11.51 -60.83 34.72
C GLU A 853 -11.17 -60.77 33.20
N GLU A 854 -9.99 -60.37 32.68
CA GLU A 854 -8.69 -59.80 33.10
C GLU A 854 -8.00 -59.36 31.76
N GLU A 855 -7.42 -58.15 31.65
CA GLU A 855 -5.97 -57.82 31.64
C GLU A 855 -5.08 -58.51 30.59
N GLU A 856 -4.36 -57.71 29.79
CA GLU A 856 -2.88 -57.76 29.70
C GLU A 856 -2.29 -56.55 28.95
N ASP A 857 -1.15 -56.09 29.46
CA ASP A 857 -0.37 -54.89 29.16
C ASP A 857 0.68 -55.07 28.04
N GLU A 858 1.28 -53.90 27.71
CA GLU A 858 2.56 -53.52 27.07
C GLU A 858 3.70 -54.58 27.11
N GLU A 859 4.71 -54.65 26.21
CA GLU A 859 5.72 -53.65 25.82
C GLU A 859 6.57 -54.14 24.60
N GLU A 860 7.18 -53.17 23.92
CA GLU A 860 8.54 -53.07 23.31
C GLU A 860 9.25 -54.18 22.48
N ASP A 861 9.72 -53.69 21.33
CA ASP A 861 11.08 -53.75 20.73
C ASP A 861 11.48 -54.70 19.58
N ASP A 862 12.16 -54.02 18.64
CA ASP A 862 13.33 -54.40 17.88
C ASP A 862 13.28 -55.02 16.45
N THR A 863 14.11 -54.40 15.62
CA THR A 863 14.89 -54.90 14.47
C THR A 863 14.31 -55.13 13.06
N THR A 864 14.97 -54.42 12.13
CA THR A 864 15.57 -54.83 10.84
C THR A 864 14.75 -54.93 9.55
N GLU A 865 15.22 -54.16 8.55
CA GLU A 865 15.56 -54.50 7.14
C GLU A 865 14.82 -55.74 6.56
N ASP A 866 14.10 -55.68 5.44
CA ASP A 866 14.63 -55.49 4.08
C ASP A 866 13.48 -55.62 3.06
N GLU A 867 13.71 -54.97 1.92
CA GLU A 867 13.37 -55.35 0.55
C GLU A 867 11.93 -55.68 0.06
N GLU A 868 11.65 -54.99 -1.06
CA GLU A 868 10.98 -55.45 -2.29
C GLU A 868 9.46 -55.36 -2.47
N ALA A 869 9.14 -54.44 -3.40
CA ALA A 869 8.37 -54.65 -4.61
C ALA A 869 6.83 -54.67 -4.55
N GLY A 870 6.22 -54.00 -5.53
CA GLY A 870 4.84 -54.26 -5.92
C GLY A 870 4.01 -53.01 -6.17
N ASP A 871 4.38 -52.27 -7.21
CA ASP A 871 3.55 -51.98 -8.37
C ASP A 871 2.01 -51.78 -8.26
N GLU A 872 1.60 -50.84 -9.11
CA GLU A 872 0.38 -50.79 -9.91
C GLU A 872 -0.86 -50.00 -9.43
N GLU A 873 -1.05 -48.89 -10.16
CA GLU A 873 -2.27 -48.45 -10.85
C GLU A 873 -3.43 -47.91 -9.99
N LYS A 874 -3.92 -46.68 -10.22
CA LYS A 874 -4.10 -45.94 -11.48
C LYS A 874 -4.24 -44.43 -11.24
#